data_AF-L0JEV5-F1
#
_entry.id   AF-L0JEV5-F1
#
_cell.length_a   1.000
_cell.length_b   1.000
_cell.length_c   1.000
_cell.angle_alpha   90.00
_cell.angle_beta   90.00
_cell.angle_gamma   90.00
#
_symmetry.space_group_name_H-M   'P 1'
#
loop_
_entity.id
_entity.type
_entity.pdbx_description
1 polymer ?
#
loop_
_entity_poly.entity_id
_entity_poly.type
_entity_poly.pdbx_seq_one_letter_code
_entity_poly.pdbx_strand_id
1 'polypeptide(L)'
;MSLWRLCFSMKLTNMRMILIAVIIFLIPHLQTDVIIPFFATADFTNTTLMKIRQFLSALTLTMAATAGYAQTVLPRPSASQSVRRTAPRAGVPVEQGPFRPTWESVRGWQCPQWFKDAKFGMWAHWGPQCEAEDGDWYARFMYYPGTEQWNWHTAHFGSPQTHGLKDLIHHWKAEKWDPEALVKLYKEAGAQYFMALGNHHDNFDLWDSPYQQWNSVNMGPRKDLVKGWSDACRKHGLPMGVSIHASHAWTWLEPSQPYDGNLTAADGRGTWWEGYDPQELYAQRHAHSTGWDNSGTIHSQWAWGNGAARPTQAYMDKFQNRVLQLINDYNPSMLYFDDTVLPFYGVTDSVGLNILASYYNHSARRNGGPPQVVVMGKILDDEQKQALLWDVERGISDRIQKKPWQTCTCIGSWHYSRAVYEAGSYKPAGQVVRMLVDIVSKNGNLLLSVPVKGDGTIDDKELAVVQGIAAWMKDNKQSIYGTRPWKTFGEGPLAEASNPLTAQGFNENNNYSSRDVRYAERHDTLFATIMAWPAAGRYRLESLGVLSPYYNGRVAKVELLGHGEVGFEQRADGVFVDVPVHRVNDIAPVFQICFGETPSSWARLQQLVAAVDEAVAVLKAAAGYNTGKVSRRNVLLLEAELTRARSCREDDGDGAIGQIVEALTAAYRRTVQEKCAGGVADAAHAQDITADVLGETADFARKQATATRFATPKLWTVDNFEIPQTDGSGTKNGIDNYPGTSCLMLGIWNDRSRATTPLADARVYQKVHLRRGRYYFGGAFDTHYNLTRGYVFASREPCATQDIEQQSLAFYPVTAVRDGNDTYGVYFSLDDEADVCLGFQADLASGAETQELRVKRVSLLRYADVTSAQYDGLVAEAEALLSAAVIGCNTGYYSPQAVDRLRVQMARAAQLLVSESLPDACLLLQAACQDFQKNGKVPGGRGDEEHATDLTKDLLVEASGFTPVGPGTTRFEAPKYWTVENFRIPQTDGTGTKAGLDNYTGSYSLMMGLWNDRARNTVGSLADARIYRTLTLPRGSYYFGATFDDTWLPVRGYIFASRGTLPTADMERKSIAHYDMGACTKDGTFNGIYFALNETTTLNVGFQCDLTQGSEQQEFRAKRVRMVRIDPAPTAISRPAAAALRAAEVYNLSGQAVGRNHSKLTKGVYVTHGKKVVVW
;
A
#
# COMPACT_ATOMS: atom_id res chain seq x y z
N MET A 1 -37.22 -28.69 -16.11
CA MET A 1 -37.54 -29.46 -17.34
C MET A 1 -38.71 -30.42 -17.18
N SER A 2 -38.93 -31.06 -16.02
CA SER A 2 -40.05 -32.01 -15.80
C SER A 2 -41.44 -31.36 -15.76
N LEU A 3 -41.54 -30.10 -15.29
CA LEU A 3 -42.81 -29.33 -15.27
C LEU A 3 -43.31 -28.97 -16.68
N TRP A 4 -42.40 -28.63 -17.60
CA TRP A 4 -42.73 -28.30 -18.99
C TRP A 4 -43.21 -29.52 -19.79
N ARG A 5 -42.70 -30.72 -19.49
CA ARG A 5 -43.19 -31.99 -20.07
C ARG A 5 -44.59 -32.36 -19.55
N LEU A 6 -44.94 -31.97 -18.33
CA LEU A 6 -46.26 -32.23 -17.75
C LEU A 6 -47.35 -31.32 -18.36
N CYS A 7 -47.07 -30.04 -18.57
CA CYS A 7 -47.99 -29.10 -19.22
C CYS A 7 -48.30 -29.48 -20.68
N PHE A 8 -47.32 -30.02 -21.40
CA PHE A 8 -47.49 -30.45 -22.80
C PHE A 8 -48.34 -31.73 -22.93
N SER A 9 -48.29 -32.63 -21.93
CA SER A 9 -49.07 -33.88 -21.92
C SER A 9 -50.57 -33.64 -21.68
N MET A 10 -50.94 -32.59 -20.93
CA MET A 10 -52.34 -32.32 -20.55
C MET A 10 -53.10 -31.38 -21.48
N LYS A 11 -52.49 -30.89 -22.57
CA LYS A 11 -53.10 -29.92 -23.53
C LYS A 11 -53.77 -28.71 -22.85
N LEU A 12 -53.17 -28.17 -21.80
CA LEU A 12 -53.68 -26.97 -21.12
C LEU A 12 -53.22 -25.71 -21.86
N THR A 13 -54.12 -25.03 -22.56
CA THR A 13 -53.83 -23.81 -23.36
C THR A 13 -54.16 -22.50 -22.65
N ASN A 14 -54.67 -22.53 -21.42
CA ASN A 14 -55.12 -21.31 -20.72
C ASN A 14 -54.22 -20.94 -19.54
N MET A 15 -53.59 -19.76 -19.62
CA MET A 15 -52.54 -19.27 -18.73
C MET A 15 -52.98 -19.15 -17.25
N ARG A 16 -54.30 -18.97 -17.00
CA ARG A 16 -54.86 -18.93 -15.64
C ARG A 16 -54.85 -20.29 -14.93
N MET A 17 -54.98 -21.41 -15.65
CA MET A 17 -54.93 -22.75 -15.01
C MET A 17 -53.51 -23.18 -14.65
N ILE A 18 -52.51 -22.73 -15.42
CA ILE A 18 -51.09 -22.96 -15.10
C ILE A 18 -50.73 -22.21 -13.82
N LEU A 19 -51.22 -20.98 -13.65
CA LEU A 19 -50.98 -20.18 -12.45
C LEU A 19 -51.60 -20.82 -11.19
N ILE A 20 -52.81 -21.38 -11.29
CA ILE A 20 -53.49 -22.06 -10.17
C ILE A 20 -52.77 -23.35 -9.78
N ALA A 21 -52.33 -24.17 -10.75
CA ALA A 21 -51.57 -25.38 -10.47
C ALA A 21 -50.23 -25.08 -9.80
N VAL A 22 -49.59 -23.96 -10.19
CA VAL A 22 -48.33 -23.48 -9.59
C VAL A 22 -48.55 -22.99 -8.15
N ILE A 23 -49.64 -22.27 -7.87
CA ILE A 23 -49.95 -21.79 -6.51
C ILE A 23 -50.25 -22.95 -5.54
N ILE A 24 -50.98 -23.98 -5.99
CA ILE A 24 -51.31 -25.15 -5.15
C ILE A 24 -50.07 -26.02 -4.87
N PHE A 25 -49.10 -26.07 -5.79
CA PHE A 25 -47.89 -26.87 -5.62
C PHE A 25 -46.79 -26.17 -4.78
N LEU A 26 -46.86 -24.84 -4.64
CA LEU A 26 -45.80 -24.05 -4.00
C LEU A 26 -46.01 -23.77 -2.52
N ILE A 27 -47.17 -24.10 -1.93
CA ILE A 27 -47.46 -23.75 -0.52
C ILE A 27 -48.10 -24.94 0.22
N PRO A 28 -47.31 -25.78 0.94
CA PRO A 28 -47.84 -26.97 1.63
C PRO A 28 -48.57 -26.68 2.96
N HIS A 29 -48.61 -25.44 3.45
CA HIS A 29 -49.05 -25.09 4.81
C HIS A 29 -50.06 -23.94 4.89
N LEU A 30 -51.07 -23.91 4.03
CA LEU A 30 -52.26 -23.08 4.25
C LEU A 30 -53.40 -23.95 4.79
N GLN A 31 -53.79 -23.69 6.04
CA GLN A 31 -54.99 -24.26 6.64
C GLN A 31 -56.24 -23.83 5.83
N THR A 32 -57.17 -24.77 5.71
CA THR A 32 -58.33 -24.78 4.79
C THR A 32 -59.39 -23.69 5.01
N ASP A 33 -59.24 -22.81 6.00
CA ASP A 33 -60.30 -21.89 6.40
C ASP A 33 -60.18 -20.46 5.82
N VAL A 34 -59.12 -20.16 5.04
CA VAL A 34 -58.90 -18.83 4.45
C VAL A 34 -59.31 -18.75 2.96
N ILE A 35 -59.49 -19.87 2.26
CA ILE A 35 -59.72 -19.88 0.80
C ILE A 35 -61.21 -19.90 0.42
N ILE A 36 -62.10 -20.25 1.35
CA ILE A 36 -63.53 -20.48 1.03
C ILE A 36 -64.33 -19.20 0.72
N PRO A 37 -64.03 -17.99 1.24
CA PRO A 37 -64.79 -16.80 0.84
C PRO A 37 -64.40 -16.22 -0.54
N PHE A 38 -63.28 -16.64 -1.15
CA PHE A 38 -62.76 -15.98 -2.34
C PHE A 38 -63.33 -16.49 -3.69
N PHE A 39 -64.14 -17.56 -3.67
CA PHE A 39 -64.63 -18.21 -4.90
C PHE A 39 -66.16 -18.19 -5.06
N ALA A 40 -66.83 -17.21 -4.46
CA ALA A 40 -68.24 -16.93 -4.74
C ALA A 40 -68.39 -15.91 -5.88
N THR A 41 -67.93 -16.23 -7.09
CA THR A 41 -68.33 -15.57 -8.37
C THR A 41 -67.54 -16.16 -9.56
N ALA A 42 -67.83 -17.40 -9.95
CA ALA A 42 -67.50 -17.88 -11.30
C ALA A 42 -68.30 -19.16 -11.61
N ASP A 43 -69.19 -19.09 -12.61
CA ASP A 43 -69.93 -20.23 -13.13
C ASP A 43 -68.98 -21.26 -13.75
N PHE A 44 -68.85 -22.42 -13.09
CA PHE A 44 -68.24 -23.61 -13.67
C PHE A 44 -69.31 -24.70 -13.82
N THR A 45 -69.41 -25.28 -15.02
CA THR A 45 -70.33 -26.38 -15.30
C THR A 45 -69.94 -27.65 -14.51
N ASN A 46 -70.96 -28.40 -14.06
CA ASN A 46 -70.87 -29.57 -13.16
C ASN A 46 -69.87 -30.66 -13.60
N THR A 47 -69.51 -30.72 -14.88
CA THR A 47 -68.62 -31.73 -15.46
C THR A 47 -67.13 -31.51 -15.12
N THR A 48 -66.71 -30.27 -14.84
CA THR A 48 -65.30 -29.94 -14.54
C THR A 48 -64.95 -30.19 -13.06
N LEU A 49 -65.89 -29.93 -12.16
CA LEU A 49 -65.78 -30.23 -10.73
C LEU A 49 -65.73 -31.74 -10.44
N MET A 50 -66.43 -32.56 -11.24
CA MET A 50 -66.41 -34.03 -11.11
C MET A 50 -65.05 -34.65 -11.48
N LYS A 51 -64.36 -34.10 -12.49
CA LYS A 51 -63.03 -34.57 -12.92
C LYS A 51 -61.92 -34.20 -11.93
N ILE A 52 -62.02 -33.03 -11.30
CA ILE A 52 -61.07 -32.60 -10.25
C ILE A 52 -61.25 -33.45 -8.98
N ARG A 53 -62.49 -33.82 -8.61
CA ARG A 53 -62.75 -34.76 -7.51
C ARG A 53 -62.20 -36.16 -7.77
N GLN A 54 -62.41 -36.73 -8.97
CA GLN A 54 -61.87 -38.07 -9.30
C GLN A 54 -60.33 -38.12 -9.33
N PHE A 55 -59.65 -37.02 -9.70
CA PHE A 55 -58.18 -36.97 -9.72
C PHE A 55 -57.58 -36.87 -8.31
N LEU A 56 -58.22 -36.13 -7.40
CA LEU A 56 -57.79 -36.02 -5.99
C LEU A 56 -58.02 -37.32 -5.20
N SER A 57 -59.04 -38.12 -5.57
CA SER A 57 -59.28 -39.45 -4.98
C SER A 57 -58.29 -40.54 -5.45
N ALA A 58 -57.68 -40.38 -6.64
CA ALA A 58 -56.69 -41.33 -7.14
C ALA A 58 -55.29 -41.09 -6.54
N LEU A 59 -54.96 -39.84 -6.19
CA LEU A 59 -53.66 -39.50 -5.58
C LEU A 59 -53.54 -40.01 -4.13
N THR A 60 -54.66 -40.17 -3.43
CA THR A 60 -54.72 -40.70 -2.06
C THR A 60 -54.57 -42.23 -1.97
N LEU A 61 -54.74 -42.97 -3.08
CA LEU A 61 -54.66 -44.44 -3.08
C LEU A 61 -53.26 -45.00 -3.44
N THR A 62 -52.32 -44.19 -3.93
CA THR A 62 -51.01 -44.69 -4.39
C THR A 62 -49.88 -44.51 -3.38
N MET A 63 -50.09 -43.77 -2.27
CA MET A 63 -49.10 -43.61 -1.19
C MET A 63 -49.31 -44.54 0.01
N ALA A 64 -50.31 -45.43 -0.02
CA ALA A 64 -50.57 -46.40 1.05
C ALA A 64 -49.94 -47.79 0.83
N ALA A 65 -49.17 -48.01 -0.25
CA ALA A 65 -48.72 -49.35 -0.64
C ALA A 65 -47.20 -49.46 -0.89
N THR A 66 -46.37 -49.09 0.09
CA THR A 66 -45.01 -49.66 0.26
C THR A 66 -44.58 -49.82 1.72
N ALA A 67 -45.52 -49.74 2.68
CA ALA A 67 -45.24 -49.96 4.10
C ALA A 67 -46.02 -51.18 4.63
N GLY A 68 -45.39 -52.36 4.61
CA GLY A 68 -45.90 -53.55 5.30
C GLY A 68 -45.12 -54.83 4.96
N TYR A 69 -44.62 -55.52 5.98
CA TYR A 69 -43.75 -56.71 6.02
C TYR A 69 -42.24 -56.40 5.89
N ALA A 70 -41.41 -56.53 6.93
CA ALA A 70 -41.35 -57.62 7.90
C ALA A 70 -41.16 -57.16 9.36
N GLN A 71 -41.99 -57.71 10.25
CA GLN A 71 -41.72 -57.80 11.68
C GLN A 71 -40.80 -59.01 11.92
N THR A 72 -39.60 -58.75 12.44
CA THR A 72 -38.90 -59.66 13.33
C THR A 72 -38.43 -58.86 14.53
N VAL A 73 -38.78 -59.37 15.70
CA VAL A 73 -38.58 -58.79 17.02
C VAL A 73 -37.11 -58.42 17.25
N LEU A 74 -36.83 -57.13 17.42
CA LEU A 74 -35.61 -56.61 18.05
C LEU A 74 -36.02 -55.73 19.24
N PRO A 75 -35.26 -55.74 20.35
CA PRO A 75 -35.74 -55.21 21.62
C PRO A 75 -35.88 -53.69 21.58
N ARG A 76 -36.83 -53.16 22.37
CA ARG A 76 -36.94 -51.72 22.68
C ARG A 76 -35.55 -51.17 23.04
N PRO A 77 -35.05 -50.09 22.41
CA PRO A 77 -33.97 -49.34 23.01
C PRO A 77 -34.54 -48.66 24.25
N SER A 78 -34.04 -49.03 25.42
CA SER A 78 -34.19 -48.21 26.61
C SER A 78 -33.73 -46.79 26.30
N ALA A 79 -34.45 -45.81 26.83
CA ALA A 79 -33.98 -44.44 26.96
C ALA A 79 -32.69 -44.46 27.81
N SER A 80 -31.56 -44.58 27.14
CA SER A 80 -30.22 -44.33 27.66
C SER A 80 -29.29 -44.19 26.46
N GLN A 81 -29.45 -43.12 25.67
CA GLN A 81 -28.27 -42.61 24.97
C GLN A 81 -27.34 -42.13 26.07
N SER A 82 -26.34 -42.96 26.38
CA SER A 82 -25.24 -42.55 27.21
C SER A 82 -24.65 -41.29 26.58
N VAL A 83 -24.85 -40.14 27.22
CA VAL A 83 -23.91 -39.03 27.14
C VAL A 83 -22.53 -39.69 27.24
N ARG A 84 -21.70 -39.58 26.19
CA ARG A 84 -20.30 -39.99 26.31
C ARG A 84 -19.70 -39.10 27.39
N ARG A 85 -19.76 -39.54 28.66
CA ARG A 85 -19.02 -38.93 29.76
C ARG A 85 -17.57 -38.93 29.32
N THR A 86 -17.06 -37.76 28.98
CA THR A 86 -15.65 -37.58 28.59
C THR A 86 -14.82 -37.84 29.84
N ALA A 87 -14.30 -39.05 29.97
CA ALA A 87 -13.02 -39.25 30.63
C ALA A 87 -12.00 -38.28 29.98
N PRO A 88 -11.02 -37.74 30.72
CA PRO A 88 -10.02 -36.83 30.16
C PRO A 88 -9.36 -37.50 28.95
N ARG A 89 -9.65 -36.95 27.76
CA ARG A 89 -9.06 -37.43 26.50
C ARG A 89 -7.60 -36.98 26.50
N ALA A 90 -6.69 -37.88 26.12
CA ALA A 90 -5.30 -37.51 25.89
C ALA A 90 -5.23 -36.36 24.87
N GLY A 91 -4.32 -35.42 25.09
CA GLY A 91 -4.07 -34.31 24.16
C GLY A 91 -3.61 -34.82 22.79
N VAL A 92 -3.84 -34.02 21.75
CA VAL A 92 -3.34 -34.31 20.40
C VAL A 92 -1.85 -33.99 20.38
N PRO A 93 -0.97 -34.95 20.05
CA PRO A 93 0.47 -34.69 20.06
C PRO A 93 0.86 -33.70 18.95
N VAL A 94 1.77 -32.78 19.28
CA VAL A 94 2.40 -31.89 18.30
C VAL A 94 3.29 -32.73 17.37
N GLU A 95 3.01 -32.68 16.07
CA GLU A 95 3.74 -33.45 15.08
C GLU A 95 5.20 -33.00 14.99
N GLN A 96 6.13 -33.95 15.14
CA GLN A 96 7.57 -33.71 15.11
C GLN A 96 8.09 -33.67 13.66
N GLY A 97 9.12 -32.87 13.41
CA GLY A 97 9.70 -32.72 12.08
C GLY A 97 10.73 -31.58 11.99
N PRO A 98 11.06 -31.12 10.78
CA PRO A 98 12.05 -30.06 10.59
C PRO A 98 11.63 -28.71 11.19
N PHE A 99 10.33 -28.47 11.38
CA PHE A 99 9.82 -27.26 12.02
C PHE A 99 9.63 -27.51 13.52
N ARG A 100 10.34 -26.72 14.33
CA ARG A 100 10.17 -26.63 15.79
C ARG A 100 9.20 -25.49 16.12
N PRO A 101 8.51 -25.54 17.27
CA PRO A 101 7.58 -24.49 17.69
C PRO A 101 8.33 -23.24 18.20
N THR A 102 9.19 -22.65 17.37
CA THR A 102 9.89 -21.40 17.61
C THR A 102 9.90 -20.57 16.34
N TRP A 103 9.88 -19.24 16.46
CA TRP A 103 9.91 -18.33 15.31
C TRP A 103 11.13 -18.57 14.42
N GLU A 104 12.32 -18.81 14.98
CA GLU A 104 13.54 -19.15 14.23
C GLU A 104 13.33 -20.33 13.27
N SER A 105 12.59 -21.34 13.70
CA SER A 105 12.38 -22.55 12.91
C SER A 105 11.27 -22.38 11.87
N VAL A 106 10.12 -21.80 12.24
CA VAL A 106 8.97 -21.67 11.32
C VAL A 106 9.20 -20.68 10.18
N ARG A 107 10.17 -19.77 10.32
CA ARG A 107 10.60 -18.85 9.24
C ARG A 107 11.23 -19.54 8.03
N GLY A 108 11.55 -20.84 8.13
CA GLY A 108 11.96 -21.65 6.97
C GLY A 108 10.83 -21.96 5.97
N TRP A 109 9.58 -21.63 6.31
CA TRP A 109 8.44 -21.81 5.41
C TRP A 109 8.54 -20.92 4.17
N GLN A 110 8.01 -21.42 3.05
CA GLN A 110 7.85 -20.64 1.83
C GLN A 110 6.43 -20.78 1.31
N CYS A 111 5.85 -19.66 0.88
CA CYS A 111 4.54 -19.67 0.24
C CYS A 111 4.54 -20.59 -0.99
N PRO A 112 3.63 -21.58 -1.05
CA PRO A 112 3.63 -22.59 -2.11
C PRO A 112 3.22 -22.00 -3.45
N GLN A 113 3.76 -22.57 -4.53
CA GLN A 113 3.55 -22.05 -5.89
C GLN A 113 2.06 -22.04 -6.29
N TRP A 114 1.30 -23.08 -5.92
CA TRP A 114 -0.12 -23.17 -6.22
C TRP A 114 -0.91 -21.96 -5.67
N PHE A 115 -0.56 -21.48 -4.48
CA PHE A 115 -1.25 -20.35 -3.85
C PHE A 115 -0.86 -19.04 -4.54
N LYS A 116 0.42 -18.88 -4.90
CA LYS A 116 0.89 -17.71 -5.68
C LYS A 116 0.19 -17.60 -7.03
N ASP A 117 -0.18 -18.72 -7.64
CA ASP A 117 -0.82 -18.75 -8.96
C ASP A 117 -2.35 -18.66 -8.89
N ALA A 118 -2.94 -19.00 -7.74
CA ALA A 118 -4.38 -19.09 -7.53
C ALA A 118 -5.12 -17.76 -7.68
N LYS A 119 -4.59 -16.68 -7.09
CA LYS A 119 -5.10 -15.29 -7.09
C LYS A 119 -6.51 -15.02 -6.55
N PHE A 120 -7.46 -15.93 -6.75
CA PHE A 120 -8.86 -15.73 -6.41
C PHE A 120 -9.42 -16.98 -5.71
N GLY A 121 -9.96 -16.79 -4.51
CA GLY A 121 -10.67 -17.80 -3.74
C GLY A 121 -12.01 -17.28 -3.26
N MET A 122 -12.88 -18.20 -2.84
CA MET A 122 -14.20 -17.87 -2.30
C MET A 122 -14.39 -18.46 -0.90
N TRP A 123 -15.18 -17.78 -0.08
CA TRP A 123 -15.42 -18.13 1.31
C TRP A 123 -16.93 -18.24 1.58
N ALA A 124 -17.33 -19.29 2.28
CA ALA A 124 -18.59 -19.30 3.02
C ALA A 124 -18.31 -19.05 4.51
N HIS A 125 -18.44 -17.79 4.96
CA HIS A 125 -18.35 -17.44 6.38
C HIS A 125 -19.68 -17.75 7.07
N TRP A 126 -19.93 -19.05 7.29
CA TRP A 126 -21.26 -19.56 7.55
C TRP A 126 -21.31 -20.44 8.79
N GLY A 127 -22.20 -20.10 9.72
CA GLY A 127 -22.39 -20.76 11.01
C GLY A 127 -23.76 -20.43 11.60
N PRO A 128 -24.01 -20.79 12.87
CA PRO A 128 -25.34 -20.66 13.51
C PRO A 128 -25.87 -19.22 13.58
N GLN A 129 -24.98 -18.22 13.58
CA GLN A 129 -25.35 -16.80 13.56
C GLN A 129 -26.17 -16.41 12.32
N CYS A 130 -26.01 -17.12 11.20
CA CYS A 130 -26.80 -16.87 9.98
C CYS A 130 -28.29 -17.23 10.12
N GLU A 131 -28.68 -17.98 11.16
CA GLU A 131 -30.09 -18.31 11.42
C GLU A 131 -30.93 -17.06 11.73
N ALA A 132 -30.32 -16.04 12.34
CA ALA A 132 -31.00 -14.80 12.66
C ALA A 132 -31.21 -13.89 11.45
N GLU A 133 -30.42 -14.08 10.37
CA GLU A 133 -30.41 -13.23 9.17
C GLU A 133 -30.15 -11.73 9.44
N ASP A 134 -29.43 -11.39 10.52
CA ASP A 134 -29.19 -10.01 10.96
C ASP A 134 -27.69 -9.63 11.00
N GLY A 135 -26.90 -10.23 10.10
CA GLY A 135 -25.53 -9.80 9.83
C GLY A 135 -24.49 -10.18 10.90
N ASP A 136 -23.44 -9.37 10.97
CA ASP A 136 -22.19 -9.73 11.64
C ASP A 136 -22.25 -9.63 13.17
N TRP A 137 -21.50 -10.52 13.82
CA TRP A 137 -21.30 -10.56 15.28
C TRP A 137 -22.60 -10.69 16.08
N TYR A 138 -23.64 -11.27 15.47
CA TYR A 138 -24.94 -11.49 16.10
C TYR A 138 -24.83 -12.18 17.47
N ALA A 139 -24.02 -13.24 17.56
CA ALA A 139 -23.82 -14.00 18.80
C ALA A 139 -23.27 -13.16 19.97
N ARG A 140 -22.67 -11.99 19.70
CA ARG A 140 -22.20 -11.04 20.71
C ARG A 140 -23.22 -9.92 20.93
N PHE A 141 -23.67 -9.27 19.86
CA PHE A 141 -24.54 -8.10 19.96
C PHE A 141 -25.95 -8.41 20.45
N MET A 142 -26.42 -9.64 20.29
CA MET A 142 -27.68 -10.09 20.90
C MET A 142 -27.70 -9.98 22.44
N TYR A 143 -26.56 -9.76 23.09
CA TYR A 143 -26.45 -9.59 24.54
C TYR A 143 -26.23 -8.14 25.00
N TYR A 144 -26.15 -7.17 24.09
CA TYR A 144 -26.01 -5.75 24.42
C TYR A 144 -27.35 -5.00 24.24
N PRO A 145 -28.04 -4.62 25.33
CA PRO A 145 -29.33 -3.94 25.25
C PRO A 145 -29.29 -2.69 24.38
N GLY A 146 -30.27 -2.57 23.48
CA GLY A 146 -30.47 -1.40 22.62
C GLY A 146 -29.68 -1.41 21.30
N THR A 147 -28.79 -2.38 21.08
CA THR A 147 -28.18 -2.62 19.77
C THR A 147 -29.20 -3.14 18.75
N GLU A 148 -28.89 -3.05 17.46
CA GLU A 148 -29.75 -3.58 16.38
C GLU A 148 -30.05 -5.07 16.59
N GLN A 149 -29.01 -5.88 16.79
CA GLN A 149 -29.13 -7.32 16.99
C GLN A 149 -29.89 -7.68 18.26
N TRP A 150 -29.73 -6.91 19.35
CA TRP A 150 -30.56 -7.11 20.55
C TRP A 150 -32.05 -6.89 20.27
N ASN A 151 -32.38 -5.79 19.58
CA ASN A 151 -33.77 -5.46 19.25
C ASN A 151 -34.35 -6.50 18.28
N TRP A 152 -33.57 -6.91 17.28
CA TRP A 152 -33.94 -7.99 16.37
C TRP A 152 -34.19 -9.30 17.11
N HIS A 153 -33.26 -9.68 18.00
CA HIS A 153 -33.35 -10.93 18.76
C HIS A 153 -34.58 -10.98 19.67
N THR A 154 -34.80 -9.91 20.42
CA THR A 154 -35.94 -9.81 21.34
C THR A 154 -37.29 -9.80 20.62
N ALA A 155 -37.35 -9.23 19.42
CA ALA A 155 -38.56 -9.22 18.60
C ALA A 155 -38.88 -10.60 17.95
N HIS A 156 -37.86 -11.36 17.55
CA HIS A 156 -38.04 -12.61 16.78
C HIS A 156 -37.94 -13.88 17.62
N PHE A 157 -37.05 -13.91 18.62
CA PHE A 157 -36.75 -15.09 19.43
C PHE A 157 -37.11 -14.91 20.91
N GLY A 158 -37.20 -13.67 21.39
CA GLY A 158 -37.49 -13.33 22.78
C GLY A 158 -36.25 -12.99 23.60
N SER A 159 -36.37 -12.97 24.94
CA SER A 159 -35.27 -12.52 25.80
C SER A 159 -34.04 -13.44 25.70
N PRO A 160 -32.81 -12.88 25.56
CA PRO A 160 -31.55 -13.64 25.62
C PRO A 160 -31.35 -14.46 26.90
N GLN A 161 -32.07 -14.13 27.98
CA GLN A 161 -32.09 -14.92 29.21
C GLN A 161 -32.68 -16.33 28.99
N THR A 162 -33.71 -16.42 28.14
CA THR A 162 -34.50 -17.64 27.91
C THR A 162 -34.26 -18.26 26.54
N HIS A 163 -33.92 -17.43 25.54
CA HIS A 163 -33.54 -17.82 24.18
C HIS A 163 -32.20 -17.16 23.88
N GLY A 164 -31.10 -17.79 24.28
CA GLY A 164 -29.75 -17.28 24.03
C GLY A 164 -29.08 -17.97 22.85
N LEU A 165 -27.76 -17.81 22.71
CA LEU A 165 -26.97 -18.39 21.62
C LEU A 165 -27.13 -19.92 21.55
N LYS A 166 -27.18 -20.63 22.68
CA LYS A 166 -27.42 -22.08 22.72
C LYS A 166 -28.72 -22.49 22.02
N ASP A 167 -29.77 -21.67 22.15
CA ASP A 167 -31.08 -21.95 21.57
C ASP A 167 -31.06 -21.61 20.08
N LEU A 168 -30.42 -20.51 19.68
CA LEU A 168 -30.20 -20.18 18.27
C LEU A 168 -29.44 -21.32 17.54
N ILE A 169 -28.38 -21.86 18.17
CA ILE A 169 -27.67 -23.05 17.68
C ILE A 169 -28.59 -24.27 17.59
N HIS A 170 -29.48 -24.45 18.57
CA HIS A 170 -30.45 -25.54 18.53
C HIS A 170 -31.43 -25.40 17.38
N HIS A 171 -31.89 -24.18 17.09
CA HIS A 171 -32.85 -23.91 16.03
C HIS A 171 -32.25 -24.10 14.64
N TRP A 172 -31.01 -23.67 14.43
CA TRP A 172 -30.34 -23.77 13.13
C TRP A 172 -30.21 -25.21 12.62
N LYS A 173 -30.81 -25.54 11.46
CA LYS A 173 -30.80 -26.93 10.90
C LYS A 173 -30.11 -27.09 9.55
N ALA A 174 -29.80 -26.01 8.83
CA ALA A 174 -29.18 -26.06 7.51
C ALA A 174 -29.91 -27.02 6.54
N GLU A 175 -31.23 -26.87 6.42
CA GLU A 175 -32.12 -27.83 5.77
C GLU A 175 -31.85 -27.99 4.27
N LYS A 176 -31.43 -26.92 3.61
CA LYS A 176 -31.20 -26.86 2.16
C LYS A 176 -29.73 -26.77 1.77
N TRP A 177 -28.83 -27.00 2.73
CA TRP A 177 -27.40 -26.93 2.48
C TRP A 177 -26.95 -28.01 1.50
N ASP A 178 -26.48 -27.57 0.33
CA ASP A 178 -25.85 -28.38 -0.70
C ASP A 178 -24.43 -27.83 -0.97
N PRO A 179 -23.39 -28.36 -0.30
CA PRO A 179 -22.03 -27.88 -0.48
C PRO A 179 -21.48 -28.15 -1.87
N GLU A 180 -21.96 -29.19 -2.57
CA GLU A 180 -21.51 -29.50 -3.92
C GLU A 180 -21.96 -28.43 -4.90
N ALA A 181 -23.25 -28.05 -4.86
CA ALA A 181 -23.79 -27.02 -5.73
C ALA A 181 -23.06 -25.68 -5.56
N LEU A 182 -22.78 -25.27 -4.32
CA LEU A 182 -22.11 -24.02 -4.02
C LEU A 182 -20.63 -24.04 -4.42
N VAL A 183 -19.88 -25.09 -4.09
CA VAL A 183 -18.47 -25.22 -4.50
C VAL A 183 -18.34 -25.26 -6.03
N LYS A 184 -19.25 -25.96 -6.72
CA LYS A 184 -19.30 -25.98 -8.19
C LYS A 184 -19.55 -24.58 -8.76
N LEU A 185 -20.53 -23.86 -8.22
CA LEU A 185 -20.83 -22.48 -8.62
C LEU A 185 -19.59 -21.58 -8.47
N TYR A 186 -18.91 -21.65 -7.32
CA TYR A 186 -17.72 -20.85 -7.04
C TYR A 186 -16.55 -21.22 -7.94
N LYS A 187 -16.37 -22.51 -8.25
CA LYS A 187 -15.37 -22.97 -9.22
C LYS A 187 -15.65 -22.41 -10.62
N GLU A 188 -16.91 -22.44 -11.05
CA GLU A 188 -17.35 -21.89 -12.34
C GLU A 188 -17.18 -20.38 -12.41
N ALA A 189 -17.32 -19.67 -11.28
CA ALA A 189 -17.01 -18.26 -11.16
C ALA A 189 -15.50 -17.93 -11.18
N GLY A 190 -14.63 -18.95 -11.10
CA GLY A 190 -13.18 -18.80 -11.20
C GLY A 190 -12.42 -19.04 -9.90
N ALA A 191 -13.07 -19.41 -8.79
CA ALA A 191 -12.33 -19.73 -7.57
C ALA A 191 -11.27 -20.82 -7.83
N GLN A 192 -10.05 -20.60 -7.33
CA GLN A 192 -8.95 -21.58 -7.37
C GLN A 192 -8.70 -22.22 -6.00
N TYR A 193 -9.37 -21.74 -4.96
CA TYR A 193 -9.45 -22.33 -3.64
C TYR A 193 -10.74 -21.91 -2.95
N PHE A 194 -11.15 -22.68 -1.93
CA PHE A 194 -12.33 -22.42 -1.13
C PHE A 194 -11.96 -22.32 0.35
N MET A 195 -12.61 -21.44 1.11
CA MET A 195 -12.49 -21.33 2.56
C MET A 195 -13.82 -21.69 3.22
N ALA A 196 -13.78 -22.60 4.19
CA ALA A 196 -14.91 -22.92 5.06
C ALA A 196 -14.68 -22.30 6.45
N LEU A 197 -15.75 -21.88 7.12
CA LEU A 197 -15.68 -21.55 8.55
C LEU A 197 -15.56 -22.86 9.35
N GLY A 198 -14.58 -22.93 10.25
CA GLY A 198 -14.46 -24.02 11.23
C GLY A 198 -15.17 -23.66 12.53
N ASN A 199 -14.90 -22.46 13.05
CA ASN A 199 -15.65 -21.83 14.13
C ASN A 199 -15.49 -20.31 14.06
N HIS A 200 -16.48 -19.57 14.54
CA HIS A 200 -16.37 -18.13 14.74
C HIS A 200 -15.96 -17.81 16.19
N HIS A 201 -16.01 -16.54 16.58
CA HIS A 201 -15.89 -16.12 17.99
C HIS A 201 -17.04 -16.62 18.89
N ASP A 202 -18.08 -17.24 18.31
CA ASP A 202 -19.16 -17.93 19.03
C ASP A 202 -18.75 -19.28 19.63
N ASN A 203 -17.52 -19.74 19.36
CA ASN A 203 -16.90 -20.93 19.93
C ASN A 203 -17.59 -22.27 19.59
N PHE A 204 -18.43 -22.30 18.56
CA PHE A 204 -19.14 -23.49 18.10
C PHE A 204 -18.38 -24.18 16.95
N ASP A 205 -18.03 -25.45 17.12
CA ASP A 205 -17.27 -26.19 16.10
C ASP A 205 -18.19 -26.71 14.98
N LEU A 206 -17.85 -26.41 13.73
CA LEU A 206 -18.61 -26.83 12.53
C LEU A 206 -18.16 -28.20 11.99
N TRP A 207 -17.53 -29.01 12.84
CA TRP A 207 -17.03 -30.36 12.53
C TRP A 207 -17.25 -31.33 13.70
N ASP A 208 -17.01 -32.63 13.50
CA ASP A 208 -17.11 -33.63 14.58
C ASP A 208 -15.92 -33.51 15.56
N SER A 209 -16.04 -32.61 16.53
CA SER A 209 -14.97 -32.32 17.49
C SER A 209 -15.12 -33.17 18.76
N PRO A 210 -14.20 -34.12 19.03
CA PRO A 210 -14.18 -34.85 20.30
C PRO A 210 -13.75 -33.97 21.48
N TYR A 211 -13.15 -32.82 21.22
CA TYR A 211 -12.68 -31.91 22.27
C TYR A 211 -13.67 -30.78 22.54
N GLN A 212 -14.78 -30.69 21.80
CA GLN A 212 -15.82 -29.69 21.99
C GLN A 212 -17.20 -30.31 21.75
N GLN A 213 -17.98 -30.50 22.81
CA GLN A 213 -19.30 -31.14 22.68
C GLN A 213 -20.35 -30.26 21.99
N TRP A 214 -20.16 -28.94 22.00
CA TRP A 214 -20.97 -27.99 21.25
C TRP A 214 -20.43 -27.86 19.84
N ASN A 215 -20.89 -28.77 18.98
CA ASN A 215 -20.52 -28.82 17.58
C ASN A 215 -21.72 -29.19 16.69
N SER A 216 -21.57 -28.95 15.38
CA SER A 216 -22.62 -29.13 14.37
C SER A 216 -23.13 -30.56 14.18
N VAL A 217 -22.40 -31.57 14.66
CA VAL A 217 -22.84 -32.98 14.67
C VAL A 217 -23.73 -33.26 15.88
N ASN A 218 -23.36 -32.70 17.04
CA ASN A 218 -24.06 -32.88 18.30
C ASN A 218 -25.25 -31.95 18.48
N MET A 219 -25.31 -30.81 17.80
CA MET A 219 -26.35 -29.80 17.96
C MET A 219 -26.73 -29.18 16.61
N GLY A 220 -27.89 -28.53 16.54
CA GLY A 220 -28.36 -27.84 15.34
C GLY A 220 -28.56 -28.78 14.13
N PRO A 221 -27.75 -28.66 13.07
CA PRO A 221 -27.95 -29.36 11.80
C PRO A 221 -27.70 -30.87 11.84
N ARG A 222 -27.00 -31.39 12.85
CA ARG A 222 -26.61 -32.81 12.96
C ARG A 222 -25.78 -33.29 11.76
N LYS A 223 -24.90 -32.43 11.27
CA LYS A 223 -24.05 -32.64 10.09
C LYS A 223 -22.63 -32.17 10.39
N ASP A 224 -21.65 -32.89 9.87
CA ASP A 224 -20.25 -32.42 9.86
C ASP A 224 -20.07 -31.48 8.65
N LEU A 225 -20.09 -30.17 8.92
CA LEU A 225 -20.09 -29.17 7.84
C LEU A 225 -18.73 -29.04 7.18
N VAL A 226 -17.64 -29.04 7.97
CA VAL A 226 -16.26 -29.02 7.44
C VAL A 226 -16.02 -30.24 6.54
N LYS A 227 -16.50 -31.43 6.93
CA LYS A 227 -16.42 -32.61 6.06
C LYS A 227 -17.18 -32.44 4.75
N GLY A 228 -18.42 -31.94 4.79
CA GLY A 228 -19.22 -31.77 3.58
C GLY A 228 -18.59 -30.78 2.59
N TRP A 229 -18.04 -29.67 3.09
CA TRP A 229 -17.25 -28.75 2.27
C TRP A 229 -15.98 -29.41 1.71
N SER A 230 -15.26 -30.19 2.54
CA SER A 230 -14.04 -30.89 2.13
C SER A 230 -14.29 -31.88 1.01
N ASP A 231 -15.35 -32.67 1.12
CA ASP A 231 -15.72 -33.65 0.11
C ASP A 231 -16.15 -32.99 -1.21
N ALA A 232 -16.90 -31.89 -1.14
CA ALA A 232 -17.25 -31.10 -2.32
C ALA A 232 -16.00 -30.49 -3.00
N CYS A 233 -15.08 -29.94 -2.23
CA CYS A 233 -13.82 -29.38 -2.75
C CYS A 233 -12.96 -30.45 -3.42
N ARG A 234 -12.81 -31.64 -2.80
CA ARG A 234 -12.10 -32.79 -3.39
C ARG A 234 -12.73 -33.23 -4.70
N LYS A 235 -14.07 -33.28 -4.76
CA LYS A 235 -14.80 -33.65 -5.98
C LYS A 235 -14.54 -32.69 -7.14
N HIS A 236 -14.39 -31.40 -6.85
CA HIS A 236 -14.17 -30.35 -7.85
C HIS A 236 -12.70 -29.92 -8.01
N GLY A 237 -11.76 -30.62 -7.36
CA GLY A 237 -10.33 -30.34 -7.49
C GLY A 237 -9.93 -28.97 -6.93
N LEU A 238 -10.58 -28.50 -5.87
CA LEU A 238 -10.27 -27.26 -5.17
C LEU A 238 -9.52 -27.52 -3.86
N PRO A 239 -8.37 -26.85 -3.62
CA PRO A 239 -7.79 -26.71 -2.29
C PRO A 239 -8.81 -26.08 -1.33
N MET A 240 -8.96 -26.67 -0.15
CA MET A 240 -9.87 -26.17 0.89
C MET A 240 -9.07 -25.63 2.07
N GLY A 241 -9.39 -24.42 2.52
CA GLY A 241 -8.94 -23.87 3.80
C GLY A 241 -10.03 -23.93 4.86
N VAL A 242 -9.61 -23.77 6.12
CA VAL A 242 -10.54 -23.58 7.24
C VAL A 242 -10.16 -22.33 8.03
N SER A 243 -11.14 -21.49 8.32
CA SER A 243 -10.97 -20.32 9.19
C SER A 243 -11.36 -20.64 10.64
N ILE A 244 -10.56 -20.19 11.60
CA ILE A 244 -10.69 -20.46 13.03
C ILE A 244 -10.57 -19.14 13.79
N HIS A 245 -11.58 -18.83 14.61
CA HIS A 245 -11.72 -17.52 15.26
C HIS A 245 -11.95 -17.64 16.78
N ALA A 246 -12.11 -18.86 17.29
CA ALA A 246 -12.52 -19.11 18.68
C ALA A 246 -11.48 -18.82 19.77
N SER A 247 -10.25 -18.40 19.43
CA SER A 247 -9.24 -18.03 20.43
C SER A 247 -9.72 -16.90 21.34
N HIS A 248 -10.47 -15.94 20.78
CA HIS A 248 -11.01 -14.77 21.47
C HIS A 248 -12.33 -15.01 22.20
N ALA A 249 -12.96 -16.19 22.09
CA ALA A 249 -14.29 -16.42 22.67
C ALA A 249 -14.35 -16.15 24.19
N TRP A 250 -13.22 -16.34 24.89
CA TRP A 250 -13.04 -16.03 26.30
C TRP A 250 -13.47 -14.61 26.67
N THR A 251 -12.97 -13.59 25.99
CA THR A 251 -13.38 -12.19 26.23
C THR A 251 -14.58 -11.77 25.37
N TRP A 252 -14.79 -12.44 24.24
CA TRP A 252 -15.84 -12.10 23.28
C TRP A 252 -17.26 -12.30 23.81
N LEU A 253 -17.48 -13.35 24.61
CA LEU A 253 -18.81 -13.72 25.11
C LEU A 253 -19.08 -13.25 26.54
N GLU A 254 -18.24 -12.41 27.14
CA GLU A 254 -18.48 -11.78 28.46
C GLU A 254 -19.88 -11.14 28.60
N PRO A 255 -20.43 -10.46 27.57
CA PRO A 255 -21.78 -9.91 27.63
C PRO A 255 -22.89 -10.92 27.88
N SER A 256 -22.65 -12.22 27.63
CA SER A 256 -23.61 -13.29 27.89
C SER A 256 -23.73 -13.67 29.37
N GLN A 257 -22.77 -13.28 30.23
CA GLN A 257 -22.72 -13.67 31.64
C GLN A 257 -23.99 -13.33 32.44
N PRO A 258 -24.61 -12.14 32.29
CA PRO A 258 -25.87 -11.83 32.96
C PRO A 258 -27.08 -12.62 32.46
N TYR A 259 -26.94 -13.33 31.34
CA TYR A 259 -28.02 -14.04 30.66
C TYR A 259 -27.84 -15.56 30.79
N ASP A 260 -27.53 -16.24 29.69
CA ASP A 260 -27.36 -17.70 29.66
C ASP A 260 -25.89 -18.16 29.61
N GLY A 261 -24.94 -17.21 29.61
CA GLY A 261 -23.51 -17.48 29.59
C GLY A 261 -22.98 -18.16 30.85
N ASN A 262 -23.68 -18.06 31.99
CA ASN A 262 -23.28 -18.66 33.27
C ASN A 262 -23.95 -20.00 33.60
N LEU A 263 -24.84 -20.50 32.75
CA LEU A 263 -25.55 -21.76 32.95
C LEU A 263 -24.59 -22.94 33.14
N THR A 264 -24.99 -23.90 33.97
CA THR A 264 -24.30 -25.16 34.27
C THR A 264 -24.98 -26.34 33.57
N ALA A 265 -24.29 -27.47 33.46
CA ALA A 265 -24.94 -28.75 33.11
C ALA A 265 -26.12 -29.11 34.03
N ALA A 266 -26.15 -28.65 35.29
CA ALA A 266 -27.23 -28.95 36.22
C ALA A 266 -28.52 -28.18 35.91
N ASP A 267 -28.42 -27.00 35.31
CA ASP A 267 -29.57 -26.19 34.88
C ASP A 267 -30.28 -26.81 33.65
N GLY A 268 -29.63 -27.78 32.99
CA GLY A 268 -30.15 -28.47 31.80
C GLY A 268 -31.00 -29.69 32.09
N ARG A 269 -31.18 -30.07 33.36
CA ARG A 269 -32.01 -31.24 33.70
C ARG A 269 -33.45 -31.02 33.24
N GLY A 270 -33.97 -31.94 32.42
CA GLY A 270 -35.32 -31.86 31.85
C GLY A 270 -35.46 -30.87 30.69
N THR A 271 -34.37 -30.26 30.21
CA THR A 271 -34.37 -29.42 28.99
C THR A 271 -33.85 -30.19 27.78
N TRP A 272 -33.96 -29.63 26.58
CA TRP A 272 -33.47 -30.25 25.34
C TRP A 272 -31.95 -30.45 25.31
N TRP A 273 -31.20 -29.74 26.16
CA TRP A 273 -29.75 -29.77 26.24
C TRP A 273 -29.24 -30.56 27.46
N GLU A 274 -30.08 -31.35 28.11
CA GLU A 274 -29.66 -32.24 29.20
C GLU A 274 -28.43 -33.07 28.81
N GLY A 275 -27.40 -33.03 29.66
CA GLY A 275 -26.13 -33.74 29.41
C GLY A 275 -25.07 -32.93 28.66
N TYR A 276 -25.38 -31.73 28.19
CA TYR A 276 -24.42 -30.79 27.61
C TYR A 276 -24.19 -29.61 28.57
N ASP A 277 -22.94 -29.30 28.89
CA ASP A 277 -22.58 -28.16 29.74
C ASP A 277 -22.41 -26.90 28.88
N PRO A 278 -23.24 -25.85 29.04
CA PRO A 278 -23.11 -24.60 28.29
C PRO A 278 -21.76 -23.90 28.50
N GLN A 279 -21.03 -24.18 29.58
CA GLN A 279 -19.67 -23.65 29.75
C GLN A 279 -18.68 -24.14 28.69
N GLU A 280 -18.95 -25.26 28.04
CA GLU A 280 -18.13 -25.72 26.93
C GLU A 280 -18.29 -24.82 25.68
N LEU A 281 -19.46 -24.19 25.51
CA LEU A 281 -19.75 -23.19 24.48
C LEU A 281 -19.26 -21.80 24.91
N TYR A 282 -19.77 -21.29 26.04
CA TYR A 282 -19.56 -19.91 26.47
C TYR A 282 -18.17 -19.65 27.06
N ALA A 283 -17.67 -20.57 27.90
CA ALA A 283 -16.44 -20.43 28.68
C ALA A 283 -16.39 -19.16 29.55
N GLN A 284 -17.52 -18.76 30.16
CA GLN A 284 -17.68 -17.44 30.78
C GLN A 284 -17.62 -17.41 32.32
N ARG A 285 -17.22 -18.50 32.99
CA ARG A 285 -16.97 -18.49 34.44
C ARG A 285 -15.59 -17.94 34.79
N HIS A 286 -15.37 -16.68 34.47
CA HIS A 286 -14.20 -15.91 34.86
C HIS A 286 -14.59 -14.46 35.17
N ALA A 287 -13.68 -13.72 35.81
CA ALA A 287 -13.86 -12.29 36.02
C ALA A 287 -13.93 -11.57 34.65
N HIS A 288 -14.81 -10.57 34.55
CA HIS A 288 -14.91 -9.73 33.36
C HIS A 288 -13.62 -8.96 33.07
N SER A 289 -13.42 -8.66 31.80
CA SER A 289 -12.48 -7.64 31.36
C SER A 289 -12.92 -6.24 31.82
N THR A 290 -11.99 -5.31 31.97
CA THR A 290 -12.32 -3.91 32.25
C THR A 290 -13.16 -3.35 31.10
N GLY A 291 -14.33 -2.77 31.39
CA GLY A 291 -15.21 -2.14 30.38
C GLY A 291 -15.94 -3.10 29.44
N TRP A 292 -16.12 -4.36 29.85
CA TRP A 292 -16.83 -5.42 29.10
C TRP A 292 -18.26 -5.05 28.67
N ASP A 293 -18.92 -4.16 29.41
CA ASP A 293 -20.27 -3.66 29.19
C ASP A 293 -20.37 -2.61 28.07
N ASN A 294 -19.24 -2.08 27.61
CA ASN A 294 -19.15 -1.28 26.40
C ASN A 294 -18.66 -2.13 25.23
N SER A 295 -19.50 -2.30 24.21
CA SER A 295 -19.22 -3.18 23.08
C SER A 295 -17.97 -2.82 22.29
N GLY A 296 -17.59 -1.54 22.25
CA GLY A 296 -16.40 -1.05 21.53
C GLY A 296 -15.06 -1.30 22.24
N THR A 297 -15.07 -1.62 23.54
CA THR A 297 -13.83 -1.83 24.32
C THR A 297 -12.98 -2.97 23.77
N ILE A 298 -13.63 -3.98 23.18
CA ILE A 298 -13.00 -5.20 22.66
C ILE A 298 -11.88 -4.91 21.64
N HIS A 299 -12.02 -3.86 20.84
CA HIS A 299 -10.99 -3.50 19.84
C HIS A 299 -9.66 -3.12 20.49
N SER A 300 -9.69 -2.42 21.63
CA SER A 300 -8.49 -2.08 22.38
C SER A 300 -7.89 -3.29 23.12
N GLN A 301 -8.69 -4.35 23.32
CA GLN A 301 -8.33 -5.56 24.05
C GLN A 301 -7.96 -6.73 23.13
N TRP A 302 -8.03 -6.54 21.80
CA TRP A 302 -7.77 -7.58 20.80
C TRP A 302 -6.38 -8.22 20.92
N ALA A 303 -5.39 -7.47 21.39
CA ALA A 303 -4.03 -7.96 21.65
C ALA A 303 -3.82 -8.38 23.12
N TRP A 304 -4.89 -8.71 23.85
CA TRP A 304 -4.88 -9.15 25.26
C TRP A 304 -4.34 -8.13 26.29
N GLY A 305 -4.18 -6.86 25.87
CA GLY A 305 -3.85 -5.72 26.73
C GLY A 305 -5.08 -5.02 27.32
N ASN A 306 -4.90 -3.80 27.86
CA ASN A 306 -5.98 -2.89 28.23
C ASN A 306 -7.09 -3.49 29.13
N GLY A 307 -6.70 -4.34 30.08
CA GLY A 307 -7.61 -4.95 31.05
C GLY A 307 -8.39 -6.16 30.55
N ALA A 308 -7.98 -6.78 29.44
CA ALA A 308 -8.54 -8.05 28.97
C ALA A 308 -8.34 -9.18 30.01
N ALA A 309 -9.39 -9.96 30.26
CA ALA A 309 -9.33 -11.16 31.09
C ALA A 309 -8.48 -12.23 30.40
N ARG A 310 -7.54 -12.84 31.14
CA ARG A 310 -6.62 -13.83 30.59
C ARG A 310 -7.24 -15.24 30.59
N PRO A 311 -7.12 -15.99 29.48
CA PRO A 311 -7.62 -17.36 29.41
C PRO A 311 -6.78 -18.31 30.28
N THR A 312 -7.42 -19.38 30.76
CA THR A 312 -6.73 -20.43 31.51
C THR A 312 -5.92 -21.35 30.59
N GLN A 313 -4.91 -22.02 31.14
CA GLN A 313 -4.14 -23.03 30.40
C GLN A 313 -5.03 -24.14 29.83
N ALA A 314 -6.04 -24.59 30.60
CA ALA A 314 -6.97 -25.62 30.14
C ALA A 314 -7.78 -25.19 28.90
N TYR A 315 -8.21 -23.92 28.84
CA TYR A 315 -8.89 -23.37 27.66
C TYR A 315 -7.97 -23.35 26.43
N MET A 316 -6.73 -22.89 26.63
CA MET A 316 -5.71 -22.83 25.58
C MET A 316 -5.33 -24.23 25.05
N ASP A 317 -5.14 -25.21 25.94
CA ASP A 317 -4.84 -26.60 25.57
C ASP A 317 -6.01 -27.25 24.83
N LYS A 318 -7.25 -26.99 25.26
CA LYS A 318 -8.47 -27.46 24.57
C LYS A 318 -8.55 -26.88 23.16
N PHE A 319 -8.30 -25.58 22.99
CA PHE A 319 -8.24 -24.94 21.68
C PHE A 319 -7.17 -25.58 20.79
N GLN A 320 -5.95 -25.77 21.32
CA GLN A 320 -4.86 -26.43 20.58
C GLN A 320 -5.29 -27.82 20.08
N ASN A 321 -5.89 -28.63 20.95
CA ASN A 321 -6.32 -29.99 20.61
C ASN A 321 -7.42 -29.99 19.52
N ARG A 322 -8.38 -29.05 19.59
CA ARG A 322 -9.42 -28.88 18.56
C ARG A 322 -8.80 -28.61 17.19
N VAL A 323 -7.85 -27.68 17.10
CA VAL A 323 -7.21 -27.31 15.83
C VAL A 323 -6.30 -28.42 15.30
N LEU A 324 -5.50 -29.05 16.15
CA LEU A 324 -4.65 -30.17 15.74
C LEU A 324 -5.46 -31.39 15.26
N GLN A 325 -6.59 -31.68 15.91
CA GLN A 325 -7.52 -32.70 15.43
C GLN A 325 -8.10 -32.35 14.06
N LEU A 326 -8.55 -31.11 13.86
CA LEU A 326 -9.04 -30.64 12.57
C LEU A 326 -8.01 -30.79 11.45
N ILE A 327 -6.74 -30.44 11.73
CA ILE A 327 -5.64 -30.63 10.78
C ILE A 327 -5.53 -32.10 10.37
N ASN A 328 -5.51 -33.01 11.35
CA ASN A 328 -5.33 -34.44 11.13
C ASN A 328 -6.48 -35.06 10.32
N ASP A 329 -7.72 -34.67 10.64
CA ASP A 329 -8.91 -35.30 10.08
C ASP A 329 -9.22 -34.78 8.67
N TYR A 330 -9.07 -33.48 8.43
CA TYR A 330 -9.53 -32.85 7.18
C TYR A 330 -8.40 -32.49 6.21
N ASN A 331 -7.16 -32.37 6.70
CA ASN A 331 -5.99 -32.00 5.92
C ASN A 331 -6.22 -30.73 5.07
N PRO A 332 -6.61 -29.60 5.69
CA PRO A 332 -6.84 -28.38 4.95
C PRO A 332 -5.55 -27.95 4.24
N SER A 333 -5.69 -27.25 3.12
CA SER A 333 -4.59 -26.60 2.40
C SER A 333 -4.23 -25.23 2.99
N MET A 334 -5.14 -24.64 3.77
CA MET A 334 -4.92 -23.35 4.43
C MET A 334 -5.57 -23.32 5.81
N LEU A 335 -4.94 -22.60 6.74
CA LEU A 335 -5.59 -22.16 7.98
C LEU A 335 -5.60 -20.64 8.04
N TYR A 336 -6.77 -20.09 8.32
CA TYR A 336 -6.94 -18.67 8.58
C TYR A 336 -7.22 -18.49 10.07
N PHE A 337 -6.45 -17.63 10.72
CA PHE A 337 -6.73 -17.16 12.08
C PHE A 337 -7.12 -15.69 12.02
N ASP A 338 -8.18 -15.32 12.73
CA ASP A 338 -8.62 -13.93 12.87
C ASP A 338 -7.81 -13.13 13.90
N ASP A 339 -6.89 -13.83 14.57
CA ASP A 339 -5.95 -13.26 15.52
C ASP A 339 -5.01 -12.24 14.88
N THR A 340 -4.45 -11.37 15.71
CA THR A 340 -3.43 -10.38 15.31
C THR A 340 -2.25 -11.06 14.60
N VAL A 341 -1.72 -12.15 15.18
CA VAL A 341 -0.58 -12.91 14.64
C VAL A 341 -0.89 -14.40 14.58
N LEU A 342 -1.06 -15.03 15.76
CA LEU A 342 -1.42 -16.42 15.96
C LEU A 342 -2.32 -16.51 17.20
N PRO A 343 -3.07 -17.63 17.38
CA PRO A 343 -3.89 -17.84 18.56
C PRO A 343 -3.16 -17.57 19.87
N PHE A 344 -3.75 -16.70 20.70
CA PHE A 344 -3.26 -16.29 22.02
C PHE A 344 -1.94 -15.49 22.04
N TYR A 345 -1.49 -14.98 20.90
CA TYR A 345 -0.34 -14.07 20.84
C TYR A 345 -0.57 -12.83 21.72
N GLY A 346 0.37 -12.53 22.62
CA GLY A 346 0.22 -11.53 23.70
C GLY A 346 -0.10 -12.13 25.09
N VAL A 347 -0.62 -13.36 25.12
CA VAL A 347 -0.70 -14.20 26.34
C VAL A 347 0.44 -15.21 26.35
N THR A 348 0.61 -15.97 25.27
CA THR A 348 1.66 -16.96 25.08
C THR A 348 1.87 -17.26 23.59
N ASP A 349 3.12 -17.47 23.19
CA ASP A 349 3.45 -17.87 21.81
C ASP A 349 3.32 -19.39 21.59
N SER A 350 3.35 -20.18 22.67
CA SER A 350 3.48 -21.64 22.61
C SER A 350 2.36 -22.31 21.82
N VAL A 351 1.10 -21.92 22.07
CA VAL A 351 -0.06 -22.56 21.43
C VAL A 351 -0.06 -22.35 19.92
N GLY A 352 0.07 -21.09 19.49
CA GLY A 352 0.14 -20.74 18.07
C GLY A 352 1.30 -21.42 17.35
N LEU A 353 2.50 -21.40 17.96
CA LEU A 353 3.70 -22.01 17.37
C LEU A 353 3.64 -23.54 17.34
N ASN A 354 3.01 -24.18 18.32
CA ASN A 354 2.75 -25.62 18.32
C ASN A 354 1.85 -26.01 17.15
N ILE A 355 0.76 -25.28 16.93
CA ILE A 355 -0.16 -25.51 15.80
C ILE A 355 0.58 -25.32 14.48
N LEU A 356 1.30 -24.20 14.33
CA LEU A 356 2.02 -23.84 13.11
C LEU A 356 3.08 -24.90 12.75
N ALA A 357 3.95 -25.25 13.70
CA ALA A 357 5.00 -26.24 13.50
C ALA A 357 4.41 -27.62 13.19
N SER A 358 3.38 -28.05 13.94
CA SER A 358 2.69 -29.31 13.69
C SER A 358 2.09 -29.36 12.30
N TYR A 359 1.44 -28.29 11.85
CA TYR A 359 0.79 -28.23 10.54
C TYR A 359 1.79 -28.25 9.38
N TYR A 360 2.91 -27.53 9.51
CA TYR A 360 3.99 -27.57 8.53
C TYR A 360 4.68 -28.94 8.47
N ASN A 361 4.94 -29.58 9.61
CA ASN A 361 5.48 -30.94 9.64
C ASN A 361 4.50 -31.95 9.04
N HIS A 362 3.21 -31.82 9.37
CA HIS A 362 2.13 -32.65 8.82
C HIS A 362 2.07 -32.59 7.29
N SER A 363 2.08 -31.37 6.75
CA SER A 363 2.11 -31.15 5.30
C SER A 363 3.39 -31.70 4.67
N ALA A 364 4.54 -31.43 5.28
CA ALA A 364 5.84 -31.87 4.75
C ALA A 364 5.94 -33.40 4.67
N ARG A 365 5.53 -34.11 5.73
CA ARG A 365 5.47 -35.57 5.77
C ARG A 365 4.56 -36.12 4.69
N ARG A 366 3.34 -35.56 4.56
CA ARG A 366 2.35 -36.03 3.59
C ARG A 366 2.81 -35.83 2.14
N ASN A 367 3.53 -34.75 1.87
CA ASN A 367 3.99 -34.41 0.51
C ASN A 367 5.39 -34.96 0.18
N GLY A 368 6.10 -35.56 1.15
CA GLY A 368 7.48 -36.01 0.97
C GLY A 368 8.46 -34.88 0.62
N GLY A 369 8.20 -33.66 1.11
CA GLY A 369 8.92 -32.47 0.68
C GLY A 369 8.56 -31.22 1.51
N PRO A 370 8.82 -30.00 1.01
CA PRO A 370 8.47 -28.79 1.73
C PRO A 370 6.95 -28.66 1.93
N PRO A 371 6.49 -28.02 3.02
CA PRO A 371 5.07 -27.84 3.30
C PRO A 371 4.37 -27.12 2.13
N GLN A 372 3.20 -27.62 1.75
CA GLN A 372 2.36 -27.07 0.66
C GLN A 372 1.09 -26.40 1.21
N VAL A 373 1.15 -25.92 2.45
CA VAL A 373 0.04 -25.29 3.16
C VAL A 373 0.34 -23.82 3.46
N VAL A 374 -0.72 -23.06 3.74
CA VAL A 374 -0.64 -21.63 4.06
C VAL A 374 -1.30 -21.35 5.40
N VAL A 375 -0.65 -20.58 6.26
CA VAL A 375 -1.26 -20.04 7.48
C VAL A 375 -1.23 -18.53 7.41
N MET A 376 -2.36 -17.89 7.73
CA MET A 376 -2.56 -16.45 7.59
C MET A 376 -2.55 -15.75 8.95
N GLY A 377 -2.06 -14.51 8.98
CA GLY A 377 -2.17 -13.60 10.12
C GLY A 377 -2.31 -12.14 9.66
N LYS A 378 -2.88 -11.29 10.52
CA LYS A 378 -3.40 -9.96 10.14
C LYS A 378 -2.39 -8.83 10.26
N ILE A 379 -1.78 -8.69 11.44
CA ILE A 379 -0.83 -7.62 11.76
C ILE A 379 0.49 -8.29 12.09
N LEU A 380 1.32 -8.40 11.06
CA LEU A 380 2.60 -9.12 11.13
C LEU A 380 3.77 -8.15 10.99
N ASP A 381 4.78 -8.33 11.83
CA ASP A 381 6.09 -7.72 11.58
C ASP A 381 6.83 -8.44 10.44
N ASP A 382 7.98 -7.90 10.02
CA ASP A 382 8.75 -8.45 8.91
C ASP A 382 9.31 -9.86 9.17
N GLU A 383 9.50 -10.22 10.43
CA GLU A 383 9.99 -11.53 10.87
C GLU A 383 8.88 -12.58 10.76
N GLN A 384 7.69 -12.24 11.26
CA GLN A 384 6.49 -13.06 11.21
C GLN A 384 6.00 -13.25 9.77
N LYS A 385 6.13 -12.24 8.90
CA LYS A 385 5.91 -12.35 7.43
C LYS A 385 6.87 -13.34 6.73
N GLN A 386 7.88 -13.87 7.41
CA GLN A 386 8.66 -15.00 6.90
C GLN A 386 8.02 -16.35 7.22
N ALA A 387 7.27 -16.45 8.30
CA ALA A 387 6.66 -17.70 8.77
C ALA A 387 5.17 -17.84 8.41
N LEU A 388 4.49 -16.72 8.11
CA LEU A 388 3.06 -16.62 7.87
C LEU A 388 2.78 -15.80 6.60
N LEU A 389 1.62 -16.04 5.99
CA LEU A 389 1.08 -15.18 4.94
C LEU A 389 0.39 -13.97 5.59
N TRP A 390 0.71 -12.77 5.13
CA TRP A 390 0.01 -11.57 5.53
C TRP A 390 -1.37 -11.51 4.87
N ASP A 391 -2.42 -11.38 5.67
CA ASP A 391 -3.80 -11.17 5.23
C ASP A 391 -4.32 -9.79 5.68
N VAL A 392 -4.94 -9.04 4.76
CA VAL A 392 -5.48 -7.69 4.99
C VAL A 392 -7.00 -7.74 4.96
N GLU A 393 -7.65 -7.39 6.07
CA GLU A 393 -9.11 -7.37 6.11
C GLU A 393 -9.69 -6.15 5.39
N ARG A 394 -10.59 -6.37 4.43
CA ARG A 394 -11.36 -5.32 3.74
C ARG A 394 -10.50 -4.17 3.21
N GLY A 395 -9.33 -4.51 2.67
CA GLY A 395 -8.49 -3.54 1.99
C GLY A 395 -7.34 -4.11 1.22
N ILE A 396 -6.64 -3.19 0.59
CA ILE A 396 -5.73 -3.45 -0.49
C ILE A 396 -4.43 -2.74 -0.14
N SER A 397 -3.32 -3.46 -0.25
CA SER A 397 -2.01 -2.84 -0.10
C SER A 397 -1.89 -1.61 -1.01
N ASP A 398 -1.29 -0.55 -0.49
CA ASP A 398 -1.13 0.69 -1.24
C ASP A 398 -0.16 0.52 -2.42
N ARG A 399 0.87 -0.33 -2.25
CA ARG A 399 1.96 -0.55 -3.22
C ARG A 399 2.25 -2.04 -3.41
N ILE A 400 3.00 -2.37 -4.45
CA ILE A 400 3.46 -3.75 -4.71
C ILE A 400 4.16 -4.31 -3.47
N GLN A 401 3.79 -5.52 -3.08
CA GLN A 401 4.46 -6.25 -2.03
C GLN A 401 5.51 -7.21 -2.61
N LYS A 402 6.72 -7.21 -2.03
CA LYS A 402 7.79 -8.15 -2.42
C LYS A 402 7.38 -9.60 -2.21
N LYS A 403 6.61 -9.86 -1.14
CA LYS A 403 6.07 -11.19 -0.82
C LYS A 403 4.61 -11.30 -1.22
N PRO A 404 4.14 -12.52 -1.57
CA PRO A 404 2.72 -12.79 -1.70
C PRO A 404 1.96 -12.45 -0.41
N TRP A 405 0.79 -11.88 -0.58
CA TRP A 405 -0.15 -11.56 0.50
C TRP A 405 -1.57 -11.90 0.05
N GLN A 406 -2.54 -11.79 0.94
CA GLN A 406 -3.96 -11.95 0.62
C GLN A 406 -4.76 -10.79 1.22
N THR A 407 -5.90 -10.48 0.62
CA THR A 407 -6.98 -9.78 1.31
C THR A 407 -8.24 -10.62 1.33
N CYS A 408 -9.02 -10.47 2.40
CA CYS A 408 -10.37 -10.99 2.48
C CYS A 408 -11.39 -9.84 2.51
N THR A 409 -12.51 -10.03 1.81
CA THR A 409 -13.68 -9.14 1.89
C THR A 409 -14.96 -9.92 1.68
N CYS A 410 -16.11 -9.28 1.87
CA CYS A 410 -17.42 -9.82 1.54
C CYS A 410 -18.16 -8.91 0.57
N ILE A 411 -19.03 -9.49 -0.27
CA ILE A 411 -19.96 -8.70 -1.10
C ILE A 411 -21.01 -7.96 -0.26
N GLY A 412 -21.24 -8.37 0.99
CA GLY A 412 -22.09 -7.69 1.97
C GLY A 412 -21.46 -7.72 3.37
N SER A 413 -22.22 -8.21 4.35
CA SER A 413 -21.73 -8.60 5.69
C SER A 413 -21.13 -10.00 5.65
N TRP A 414 -20.22 -10.37 6.55
CA TRP A 414 -19.61 -11.70 6.54
C TRP A 414 -20.66 -12.81 6.74
N HIS A 415 -21.58 -12.62 7.68
CA HIS A 415 -22.80 -13.41 7.84
C HIS A 415 -23.96 -12.78 7.06
N TYR A 416 -24.94 -13.60 6.67
CA TYR A 416 -26.08 -13.15 5.89
C TYR A 416 -26.91 -12.10 6.66
N SER A 417 -27.26 -11.02 5.96
CA SER A 417 -28.09 -9.93 6.46
C SER A 417 -29.26 -9.69 5.51
N ARG A 418 -30.47 -9.89 6.01
CA ARG A 418 -31.70 -9.60 5.28
C ARG A 418 -31.81 -8.11 4.91
N ALA A 419 -31.33 -7.21 5.76
CA ALA A 419 -31.32 -5.79 5.49
C ALA A 419 -30.45 -5.42 4.26
N VAL A 420 -29.28 -6.05 4.08
CA VAL A 420 -28.42 -5.86 2.91
C VAL A 420 -29.13 -6.34 1.63
N TYR A 421 -29.76 -7.51 1.70
CA TYR A 421 -30.57 -8.03 0.61
C TYR A 421 -31.71 -7.08 0.25
N GLU A 422 -32.51 -6.63 1.21
CA GLU A 422 -33.67 -5.75 0.98
C GLU A 422 -33.26 -4.37 0.44
N ALA A 423 -32.15 -3.80 0.94
CA ALA A 423 -31.60 -2.54 0.47
C ALA A 423 -30.94 -2.65 -0.93
N GLY A 424 -30.62 -3.86 -1.39
CA GLY A 424 -29.89 -4.06 -2.65
C GLY A 424 -28.47 -3.51 -2.62
N SER A 425 -27.81 -3.56 -1.45
CA SER A 425 -26.53 -2.90 -1.19
C SER A 425 -25.31 -3.83 -1.32
N TYR A 426 -25.47 -5.01 -1.94
CA TYR A 426 -24.34 -5.87 -2.27
C TYR A 426 -23.35 -5.18 -3.21
N LYS A 427 -22.05 -5.40 -2.96
CA LYS A 427 -20.98 -5.01 -3.89
C LYS A 427 -21.25 -5.65 -5.25
N PRO A 428 -21.36 -4.86 -6.33
CA PRO A 428 -21.60 -5.41 -7.66
C PRO A 428 -20.37 -6.15 -8.18
N ALA A 429 -20.57 -7.09 -9.11
CA ALA A 429 -19.50 -7.87 -9.74
C ALA A 429 -18.37 -6.99 -10.31
N GLY A 430 -18.72 -5.84 -10.90
CA GLY A 430 -17.74 -4.89 -11.43
C GLY A 430 -16.80 -4.32 -10.37
N GLN A 431 -17.27 -4.08 -9.15
CA GLN A 431 -16.43 -3.63 -8.04
C GLN A 431 -15.47 -4.75 -7.63
N VAL A 432 -15.97 -5.98 -7.46
CA VAL A 432 -15.17 -7.14 -7.06
C VAL A 432 -14.05 -7.45 -8.08
N VAL A 433 -14.37 -7.45 -9.37
CA VAL A 433 -13.39 -7.71 -10.44
C VAL A 433 -12.30 -6.64 -10.46
N ARG A 434 -12.66 -5.35 -10.32
CA ARG A 434 -11.68 -4.25 -10.27
C ARG A 434 -10.78 -4.37 -9.04
N MET A 435 -11.35 -4.73 -7.88
CA MET A 435 -10.55 -5.01 -6.70
C MET A 435 -9.58 -6.18 -6.95
N LEU A 436 -10.05 -7.30 -7.50
CA LEU A 436 -9.20 -8.45 -7.83
C LEU A 436 -8.03 -8.06 -8.73
N VAL A 437 -8.29 -7.30 -9.80
CA VAL A 437 -7.25 -6.84 -10.73
C VAL A 437 -6.21 -5.96 -10.00
N ASP A 438 -6.65 -5.02 -9.16
CA ASP A 438 -5.76 -4.16 -8.37
C ASP A 438 -4.91 -4.98 -7.37
N ILE A 439 -5.53 -5.93 -6.67
CA ILE A 439 -4.87 -6.83 -5.71
C ILE A 439 -3.80 -7.69 -6.42
N VAL A 440 -4.14 -8.29 -7.56
CA VAL A 440 -3.23 -9.14 -8.35
C VAL A 440 -2.03 -8.34 -8.86
N SER A 441 -2.25 -7.10 -9.33
CA SER A 441 -1.18 -6.20 -9.78
C SER A 441 -0.17 -5.85 -8.67
N LYS A 442 -0.55 -6.04 -7.40
CA LYS A 442 0.25 -5.73 -6.20
C LYS A 442 0.74 -6.98 -5.46
N ASN A 443 0.73 -8.14 -6.12
CA ASN A 443 1.19 -9.44 -5.61
C ASN A 443 0.25 -10.14 -4.61
N GLY A 444 -1.03 -9.75 -4.61
CA GLY A 444 -2.03 -10.27 -3.67
C GLY A 444 -2.93 -11.34 -4.27
N ASN A 445 -3.63 -12.05 -3.38
CA ASN A 445 -4.81 -12.86 -3.69
C ASN A 445 -6.07 -12.22 -3.06
N LEU A 446 -7.23 -12.39 -3.69
CA LEU A 446 -8.53 -12.01 -3.14
C LEU A 446 -9.27 -13.26 -2.64
N LEU A 447 -9.61 -13.29 -1.36
CA LEU A 447 -10.55 -14.22 -0.74
C LEU A 447 -11.90 -13.53 -0.58
N LEU A 448 -12.87 -13.86 -1.45
CA LEU A 448 -14.18 -13.24 -1.47
C LEU A 448 -15.21 -14.08 -0.72
N SER A 449 -15.80 -13.53 0.33
CA SER A 449 -16.97 -14.13 0.99
C SER A 449 -18.26 -13.83 0.23
N VAL A 450 -19.10 -14.86 0.11
CA VAL A 450 -20.51 -14.76 -0.28
C VAL A 450 -21.33 -15.17 0.94
N PRO A 451 -22.19 -14.30 1.49
CA PRO A 451 -22.99 -14.65 2.66
C PRO A 451 -23.89 -15.84 2.35
N VAL A 452 -24.07 -16.73 3.31
CA VAL A 452 -24.94 -17.90 3.18
C VAL A 452 -26.03 -17.83 4.25
N LYS A 453 -27.27 -18.06 3.86
CA LYS A 453 -28.45 -18.04 4.73
C LYS A 453 -28.42 -19.15 5.77
N GLY A 454 -29.19 -19.03 6.85
CA GLY A 454 -29.35 -20.10 7.86
C GLY A 454 -29.67 -21.47 7.25
N ASP A 455 -30.55 -21.55 6.24
CA ASP A 455 -30.92 -22.82 5.61
C ASP A 455 -29.84 -23.43 4.70
N GLY A 456 -28.75 -22.70 4.42
CA GLY A 456 -27.62 -23.14 3.59
C GLY A 456 -27.69 -22.74 2.12
N THR A 457 -28.63 -21.87 1.74
CA THR A 457 -28.71 -21.29 0.38
C THR A 457 -28.09 -19.89 0.31
N ILE A 458 -27.84 -19.41 -0.92
CA ILE A 458 -27.55 -17.99 -1.22
C ILE A 458 -28.79 -17.36 -1.88
N ASP A 459 -28.93 -16.04 -1.80
CA ASP A 459 -30.03 -15.30 -2.42
C ASP A 459 -29.80 -15.04 -3.93
N ASP A 460 -30.82 -14.51 -4.61
CA ASP A 460 -30.79 -14.24 -6.05
C ASP A 460 -29.85 -13.08 -6.45
N LYS A 461 -29.64 -12.10 -5.57
CA LYS A 461 -28.72 -10.97 -5.80
C LYS A 461 -27.27 -11.40 -5.60
N GLU A 462 -26.99 -12.21 -4.60
CA GLU A 462 -25.68 -12.86 -4.39
C GLU A 462 -25.31 -13.73 -5.60
N LEU A 463 -26.25 -14.55 -6.07
CA LEU A 463 -26.07 -15.37 -7.27
C LEU A 463 -25.77 -14.51 -8.51
N ALA A 464 -26.48 -13.39 -8.69
CA ALA A 464 -26.24 -12.48 -9.81
C ALA A 464 -24.83 -11.87 -9.78
N VAL A 465 -24.31 -11.53 -8.59
CA VAL A 465 -22.93 -11.04 -8.43
C VAL A 465 -21.92 -12.13 -8.83
N VAL A 466 -22.10 -13.37 -8.35
CA VAL A 466 -21.21 -14.49 -8.67
C VAL A 466 -21.22 -14.80 -10.18
N GLN A 467 -22.39 -14.76 -10.82
CA GLN A 467 -22.53 -14.93 -12.27
C GLN A 467 -21.88 -13.79 -13.07
N GLY A 468 -21.96 -12.56 -12.58
CA GLY A 468 -21.28 -11.42 -13.20
C GLY A 468 -19.76 -11.55 -13.16
N ILE A 469 -19.19 -12.06 -12.06
CA ILE A 469 -17.76 -12.38 -11.96
C ILE A 469 -17.40 -13.49 -12.95
N ALA A 470 -18.20 -14.57 -13.00
CA ALA A 470 -18.00 -15.69 -13.92
C ALA A 470 -17.97 -15.24 -15.39
N ALA A 471 -18.89 -14.35 -15.77
CA ALA A 471 -18.98 -13.81 -17.12
C ALA A 471 -17.70 -13.07 -17.54
N TRP A 472 -17.10 -12.27 -16.66
CA TRP A 472 -15.83 -11.59 -16.93
C TRP A 472 -14.64 -12.56 -16.94
N MET A 473 -14.61 -13.50 -16.00
CA MET A 473 -13.54 -14.50 -15.89
C MET A 473 -13.45 -15.42 -17.12
N LYS A 474 -14.57 -15.68 -17.79
CA LYS A 474 -14.63 -16.55 -18.99
C LYS A 474 -13.54 -16.20 -20.01
N ASP A 475 -13.39 -14.92 -20.32
CA ASP A 475 -12.45 -14.44 -21.34
C ASP A 475 -11.15 -13.89 -20.73
N ASN A 476 -11.21 -13.38 -19.50
CA ASN A 476 -10.11 -12.60 -18.92
C ASN A 476 -9.25 -13.36 -17.90
N LYS A 477 -9.62 -14.57 -17.47
CA LYS A 477 -8.92 -15.30 -16.38
C LYS A 477 -7.41 -15.47 -16.56
N GLN A 478 -6.91 -15.43 -17.80
CA GLN A 478 -5.47 -15.54 -18.06
C GLN A 478 -4.66 -14.31 -17.63
N SER A 479 -5.29 -13.14 -17.47
CA SER A 479 -4.66 -11.96 -16.87
C SER A 479 -4.62 -12.00 -15.34
N ILE A 480 -5.25 -13.01 -14.74
CA ILE A 480 -5.31 -13.23 -13.31
C ILE A 480 -4.42 -14.41 -12.92
N TYR A 481 -4.71 -15.62 -13.40
CA TYR A 481 -4.04 -16.82 -12.88
C TYR A 481 -2.60 -16.96 -13.36
N GLY A 482 -1.72 -17.28 -12.42
CA GLY A 482 -0.28 -17.46 -12.66
C GLY A 482 0.47 -16.16 -12.95
N THR A 483 -0.17 -15.00 -12.89
CA THR A 483 0.50 -13.72 -13.15
C THR A 483 1.32 -13.24 -11.96
N ARG A 484 2.21 -12.29 -12.20
CA ARG A 484 3.01 -11.57 -11.20
C ARG A 484 2.87 -10.06 -11.41
N PRO A 485 3.13 -9.25 -10.38
CA PRO A 485 3.28 -7.81 -10.58
C PRO A 485 4.28 -7.53 -11.69
N TRP A 486 3.97 -6.58 -12.55
CA TRP A 486 4.95 -6.03 -13.46
C TRP A 486 5.81 -4.97 -12.75
N LYS A 487 6.69 -4.30 -13.49
CA LYS A 487 7.59 -3.23 -12.99
C LYS A 487 6.86 -2.08 -12.29
N THR A 488 5.59 -1.86 -12.63
CA THR A 488 4.63 -1.02 -11.92
C THR A 488 3.29 -1.75 -11.83
N PHE A 489 2.50 -1.48 -10.77
CA PHE A 489 1.18 -2.10 -10.62
C PHE A 489 0.13 -1.41 -11.49
N GLY A 490 0.36 -0.16 -11.90
CA GLY A 490 -0.62 0.61 -12.63
C GLY A 490 -0.19 2.05 -12.93
N GLU A 491 -1.10 2.77 -13.58
CA GLU A 491 -1.06 4.21 -13.85
C GLU A 491 -2.46 4.81 -13.65
N GLY A 492 -2.52 6.14 -13.64
CA GLY A 492 -3.74 6.90 -13.41
C GLY A 492 -3.92 7.40 -11.98
N PRO A 493 -4.99 8.18 -11.74
CA PRO A 493 -5.16 8.93 -10.49
C PRO A 493 -5.07 8.08 -9.22
N LEU A 494 -5.61 6.84 -9.24
CA LEU A 494 -5.56 5.96 -8.07
C LEU A 494 -4.20 5.26 -7.89
N ALA A 495 -3.43 5.09 -8.96
CA ALA A 495 -2.07 4.54 -8.83
C ALA A 495 -1.08 5.59 -8.29
N GLU A 496 -1.33 6.86 -8.59
CA GLU A 496 -0.51 8.00 -8.14
C GLU A 496 -0.87 8.47 -6.73
N ALA A 497 -2.14 8.30 -6.33
CA ALA A 497 -2.61 8.64 -4.99
C ALA A 497 -2.01 7.74 -3.90
N SER A 498 -1.98 8.26 -2.67
CA SER A 498 -1.73 7.48 -1.46
C SER A 498 -3.05 6.91 -0.95
N ASN A 499 -3.12 5.60 -0.71
CA ASN A 499 -4.27 4.93 -0.11
C ASN A 499 -3.82 4.05 1.07
N PRO A 500 -3.36 4.65 2.18
CA PRO A 500 -2.80 3.90 3.30
C PRO A 500 -3.86 3.03 3.99
N LEU A 501 -3.44 1.87 4.48
CA LEU A 501 -4.28 1.01 5.32
C LEU A 501 -4.55 1.66 6.67
N THR A 502 -5.75 1.45 7.21
CA THR A 502 -6.11 1.84 8.58
C THR A 502 -6.43 0.61 9.43
N ALA A 503 -6.09 0.64 10.72
CA ALA A 503 -6.32 -0.46 11.67
C ALA A 503 -5.83 -1.82 11.12
N GLN A 504 -6.71 -2.84 11.06
CA GLN A 504 -6.40 -4.19 10.59
C GLN A 504 -6.39 -4.34 9.06
N GLY A 505 -6.70 -3.28 8.30
CA GLY A 505 -6.61 -3.33 6.84
C GLY A 505 -7.60 -2.51 6.02
N PHE A 506 -8.38 -1.60 6.59
CA PHE A 506 -9.52 -1.01 5.86
C PHE A 506 -9.11 0.11 4.88
N ASN A 507 -9.39 -0.07 3.58
CA ASN A 507 -9.32 0.96 2.52
C ASN A 507 -9.93 0.54 1.15
N GLU A 508 -10.83 -0.46 1.09
CA GLU A 508 -11.25 -1.09 -0.18
C GLU A 508 -12.19 -0.28 -1.10
N ASN A 509 -12.68 0.88 -0.68
CA ASN A 509 -13.71 1.66 -1.40
C ASN A 509 -13.14 2.59 -2.48
N ASN A 510 -12.32 2.03 -3.38
CA ASN A 510 -11.70 2.77 -4.47
C ASN A 510 -12.69 3.04 -5.61
N ASN A 511 -12.73 4.29 -6.10
CA ASN A 511 -13.57 4.69 -7.23
C ASN A 511 -12.81 4.63 -8.56
N TYR A 512 -12.64 3.42 -9.09
CA TYR A 512 -11.90 3.19 -10.33
C TYR A 512 -12.62 3.77 -11.56
N SER A 513 -11.83 4.37 -12.47
CA SER A 513 -12.31 4.98 -13.71
C SER A 513 -11.58 4.44 -14.94
N SER A 514 -11.98 4.88 -16.14
CA SER A 514 -11.26 4.56 -17.38
C SER A 514 -9.90 5.25 -17.49
N ARG A 515 -9.53 6.11 -16.53
CA ARG A 515 -8.19 6.71 -16.43
C ARG A 515 -7.22 5.84 -15.62
N ASP A 516 -7.73 4.82 -14.94
CA ASP A 516 -6.93 3.92 -14.13
C ASP A 516 -6.62 2.65 -14.93
N VAL A 517 -5.35 2.25 -14.96
CA VAL A 517 -4.90 1.01 -15.58
C VAL A 517 -4.12 0.17 -14.57
N ARG A 518 -4.26 -1.14 -14.64
CA ARG A 518 -3.49 -2.09 -13.83
C ARG A 518 -2.76 -3.11 -14.69
N TYR A 519 -1.56 -3.45 -14.25
CA TYR A 519 -0.63 -4.30 -14.98
C TYR A 519 -0.35 -5.60 -14.21
N ALA A 520 -0.35 -6.70 -14.93
CA ALA A 520 0.14 -7.99 -14.44
C ALA A 520 0.86 -8.70 -15.58
N GLU A 521 1.95 -9.42 -15.29
CA GLU A 521 2.73 -10.13 -16.29
C GLU A 521 2.70 -11.64 -16.09
N ARG A 522 2.86 -12.37 -17.17
CA ARG A 522 3.09 -13.81 -17.15
C ARG A 522 4.00 -14.19 -18.30
N HIS A 523 5.20 -14.65 -17.97
CA HIS A 523 6.28 -14.85 -18.95
C HIS A 523 6.50 -13.56 -19.75
N ASP A 524 6.62 -13.61 -21.07
CA ASP A 524 6.88 -12.45 -21.93
C ASP A 524 5.59 -11.69 -22.34
N THR A 525 4.49 -11.91 -21.61
CA THR A 525 3.18 -11.31 -21.89
C THR A 525 2.77 -10.39 -20.76
N LEU A 526 2.45 -9.14 -21.11
CA LEU A 526 1.90 -8.15 -20.20
C LEU A 526 0.39 -8.04 -20.41
N PHE A 527 -0.36 -8.01 -19.32
CA PHE A 527 -1.79 -7.72 -19.32
C PHE A 527 -2.01 -6.31 -18.77
N ALA A 528 -2.65 -5.45 -19.56
CA ALA A 528 -3.07 -4.11 -19.18
C ALA A 528 -4.60 -4.06 -19.07
N THR A 529 -5.12 -3.88 -17.85
CA THR A 529 -6.56 -3.77 -17.60
C THR A 529 -6.93 -2.32 -17.39
N ILE A 530 -7.78 -1.76 -18.26
CA ILE A 530 -8.36 -0.44 -18.04
C ILE A 530 -9.54 -0.61 -17.09
N MET A 531 -9.51 0.06 -15.94
CA MET A 531 -10.39 -0.29 -14.81
C MET A 531 -11.86 0.08 -15.06
N ALA A 532 -12.17 0.84 -16.11
CA ALA A 532 -13.49 0.94 -16.72
C ALA A 532 -13.36 1.14 -18.24
N TRP A 533 -14.39 0.80 -19.00
CA TRP A 533 -14.39 1.01 -20.44
C TRP A 533 -14.23 2.50 -20.81
N PRO A 534 -13.20 2.86 -21.59
CA PRO A 534 -13.08 4.19 -22.16
C PRO A 534 -14.06 4.38 -23.33
N ALA A 535 -14.12 5.59 -23.88
CA ALA A 535 -14.75 5.82 -25.17
C ALA A 535 -14.03 5.01 -26.27
N ALA A 536 -14.77 4.60 -27.30
CA ALA A 536 -14.20 3.91 -28.45
C ALA A 536 -13.19 4.81 -29.19
N GLY A 537 -12.19 4.20 -29.80
CA GLY A 537 -11.09 4.89 -30.47
C GLY A 537 -9.74 4.64 -29.80
N ARG A 538 -8.82 5.60 -29.95
CA ARG A 538 -7.44 5.47 -29.45
C ARG A 538 -7.37 5.68 -27.94
N TYR A 539 -6.81 4.70 -27.22
CA TYR A 539 -6.50 4.80 -25.81
C TYR A 539 -4.99 4.70 -25.58
N ARG A 540 -4.42 5.54 -24.71
CA ARG A 540 -2.97 5.58 -24.44
C ARG A 540 -2.65 4.81 -23.17
N LEU A 541 -1.70 3.87 -23.26
CA LEU A 541 -1.05 3.19 -22.14
C LEU A 541 0.32 3.84 -21.91
N GLU A 542 0.42 4.71 -20.90
CA GLU A 542 1.56 5.62 -20.73
C GLU A 542 2.83 4.89 -20.31
N SER A 543 2.71 3.91 -19.43
CA SER A 543 3.83 3.14 -18.87
C SER A 543 4.60 2.34 -19.92
N LEU A 544 4.07 2.20 -21.13
CA LEU A 544 4.67 1.43 -22.23
C LEU A 544 5.39 2.31 -23.28
N GLY A 545 5.42 3.63 -23.08
CA GLY A 545 6.14 4.56 -23.94
C GLY A 545 7.65 4.35 -23.91
N VAL A 546 8.36 4.76 -24.98
CA VAL A 546 9.82 4.71 -25.04
C VAL A 546 10.49 5.54 -23.93
N LEU A 547 9.84 6.64 -23.54
CA LEU A 547 10.30 7.54 -22.47
C LEU A 547 9.93 7.05 -21.07
N SER A 548 9.17 5.95 -20.96
CA SER A 548 8.82 5.35 -19.68
C SER A 548 10.02 4.61 -19.08
N PRO A 549 10.27 4.73 -17.77
CA PRO A 549 11.27 3.89 -17.11
C PRO A 549 10.86 2.43 -17.02
N TYR A 550 9.59 2.13 -17.29
CA TYR A 550 9.08 0.77 -17.38
C TYR A 550 9.19 0.19 -18.80
N TYR A 551 9.73 0.93 -19.77
CA TYR A 551 9.91 0.49 -21.15
C TYR A 551 10.42 -0.97 -21.22
N ASN A 552 9.72 -1.78 -22.01
CA ASN A 552 9.92 -3.22 -22.07
C ASN A 552 10.21 -3.72 -23.49
N GLY A 553 10.72 -2.83 -24.34
CA GLY A 553 11.03 -3.13 -25.73
C GLY A 553 9.88 -2.81 -26.69
N ARG A 554 10.07 -3.26 -27.93
CA ARG A 554 9.11 -3.01 -29.01
C ARG A 554 7.87 -3.87 -28.81
N VAL A 555 6.68 -3.26 -28.87
CA VAL A 555 5.44 -4.02 -28.89
C VAL A 555 5.30 -4.73 -30.24
N ALA A 556 5.15 -6.04 -30.20
CA ALA A 556 4.97 -6.87 -31.40
C ALA A 556 3.49 -7.10 -31.71
N LYS A 557 2.66 -7.26 -30.68
CA LYS A 557 1.24 -7.59 -30.83
C LYS A 557 0.42 -7.09 -29.64
N VAL A 558 -0.81 -6.64 -29.91
CA VAL A 558 -1.81 -6.31 -28.89
C VAL A 558 -3.12 -7.04 -29.21
N GLU A 559 -3.68 -7.74 -28.23
CA GLU A 559 -4.99 -8.39 -28.31
C GLU A 559 -5.90 -7.90 -27.19
N LEU A 560 -7.16 -7.57 -27.51
CA LEU A 560 -8.20 -7.40 -26.50
C LEU A 560 -8.81 -8.78 -26.19
N LEU A 561 -8.73 -9.21 -24.94
CA LEU A 561 -9.27 -10.51 -24.53
C LEU A 561 -10.78 -10.57 -24.75
N GLY A 562 -11.27 -11.67 -25.33
CA GLY A 562 -12.66 -11.85 -25.77
C GLY A 562 -13.00 -11.21 -27.13
N HIS A 563 -12.09 -10.45 -27.74
CA HIS A 563 -12.26 -9.83 -29.05
C HIS A 563 -11.25 -10.36 -30.09
N GLY A 564 -9.95 -10.31 -29.78
CA GLY A 564 -8.86 -10.64 -30.70
C GLY A 564 -7.89 -9.47 -30.89
N GLU A 565 -7.07 -9.55 -31.94
CA GLU A 565 -6.05 -8.55 -32.28
C GLU A 565 -6.67 -7.16 -32.54
N VAL A 566 -5.98 -6.12 -32.08
CA VAL A 566 -6.39 -4.71 -32.26
C VAL A 566 -5.23 -3.90 -32.82
N GLY A 567 -5.56 -2.80 -33.50
CA GLY A 567 -4.54 -1.85 -33.96
C GLY A 567 -3.83 -1.20 -32.78
N PHE A 568 -2.53 -0.96 -32.93
CA PHE A 568 -1.74 -0.22 -31.96
C PHE A 568 -0.64 0.61 -32.61
N GLU A 569 -0.19 1.63 -31.91
CA GLU A 569 0.96 2.45 -32.29
C GLU A 569 1.80 2.75 -31.03
N GLN A 570 3.05 2.29 -31.02
CA GLN A 570 3.99 2.63 -29.95
C GLN A 570 4.67 3.97 -30.28
N ARG A 571 4.55 4.92 -29.35
CA ARG A 571 5.13 6.26 -29.43
C ARG A 571 6.08 6.52 -28.26
N ALA A 572 6.69 7.70 -28.28
CA ALA A 572 7.53 8.19 -27.20
C ALA A 572 6.83 8.16 -25.83
N ASP A 573 5.57 8.55 -25.80
CA ASP A 573 4.80 8.85 -24.61
C ASP A 573 3.83 7.72 -24.18
N GLY A 574 3.68 6.67 -24.99
CA GLY A 574 2.85 5.52 -24.65
C GLY A 574 2.65 4.55 -25.81
N VAL A 575 1.92 3.48 -25.54
CA VAL A 575 1.34 2.62 -26.57
C VAL A 575 -0.11 2.99 -26.74
N PHE A 576 -0.48 3.45 -27.93
CA PHE A 576 -1.87 3.73 -28.27
C PHE A 576 -2.51 2.46 -28.80
N VAL A 577 -3.61 2.03 -28.20
CA VAL A 577 -4.38 0.84 -28.60
C VAL A 577 -5.76 1.24 -29.10
N ASP A 578 -6.28 0.53 -30.08
CA ASP A 578 -7.63 0.76 -30.60
C ASP A 578 -8.67 0.04 -29.72
N VAL A 579 -9.60 0.82 -29.16
CA VAL A 579 -10.73 0.35 -28.37
C VAL A 579 -11.95 0.22 -29.29
N PRO A 580 -12.55 -0.98 -29.44
CA PRO A 580 -13.68 -1.18 -30.33
C PRO A 580 -14.96 -0.51 -29.81
N VAL A 581 -15.89 -0.24 -30.72
CA VAL A 581 -17.23 0.32 -30.40
C VAL A 581 -18.05 -0.67 -29.58
N HIS A 582 -17.95 -1.97 -29.89
CA HIS A 582 -18.66 -3.03 -29.19
C HIS A 582 -17.82 -3.57 -28.03
N ARG A 583 -18.37 -3.49 -26.82
CA ARG A 583 -17.75 -4.02 -25.60
C ARG A 583 -17.96 -5.53 -25.53
N VAL A 584 -16.91 -6.27 -25.20
CA VAL A 584 -16.97 -7.73 -24.99
C VAL A 584 -17.44 -8.13 -23.59
N ASN A 585 -17.47 -7.18 -22.65
CA ASN A 585 -18.01 -7.31 -21.31
C ASN A 585 -18.37 -5.90 -20.78
N ASP A 586 -19.10 -5.79 -19.67
CA ASP A 586 -19.53 -4.49 -19.11
C ASP A 586 -18.63 -3.94 -17.98
N ILE A 587 -17.58 -4.67 -17.59
CA ILE A 587 -16.80 -4.37 -16.38
C ILE A 587 -15.51 -3.60 -16.69
N ALA A 588 -14.58 -4.24 -17.41
CA ALA A 588 -13.24 -3.73 -17.69
C ALA A 588 -12.61 -4.48 -18.88
N PRO A 589 -12.07 -3.78 -19.90
CA PRO A 589 -11.30 -4.41 -20.97
C PRO A 589 -9.89 -4.78 -20.52
N VAL A 590 -9.39 -5.92 -21.02
CA VAL A 590 -8.03 -6.40 -20.76
C VAL A 590 -7.28 -6.56 -22.07
N PHE A 591 -6.18 -5.84 -22.21
CA PHE A 591 -5.27 -5.94 -23.35
C PHE A 591 -4.10 -6.85 -23.00
N GLN A 592 -3.88 -7.87 -23.80
CA GLN A 592 -2.70 -8.71 -23.80
C GLN A 592 -1.67 -8.11 -24.76
N ILE A 593 -0.46 -7.88 -24.27
CA ILE A 593 0.60 -7.17 -24.97
C ILE A 593 1.82 -8.07 -24.99
N CYS A 594 2.25 -8.43 -26.20
CA CYS A 594 3.46 -9.24 -26.42
C CYS A 594 4.57 -8.34 -26.95
N PHE A 595 5.75 -8.47 -26.36
CA PHE A 595 6.94 -7.75 -26.80
C PHE A 595 7.70 -8.57 -27.83
N GLY A 596 8.35 -7.87 -28.77
CA GLY A 596 9.32 -8.47 -29.68
C GLY A 596 10.69 -8.65 -29.02
N GLU A 597 11.72 -8.86 -29.82
CA GLU A 597 13.10 -8.94 -29.31
C GLU A 597 13.49 -7.69 -28.53
N THR A 598 14.11 -7.88 -27.36
CA THR A 598 14.66 -6.79 -26.55
C THR A 598 15.72 -6.05 -27.36
N PRO A 599 15.58 -4.73 -27.58
CA PRO A 599 16.58 -3.97 -28.32
C PRO A 599 17.92 -3.95 -27.57
N SER A 600 19.04 -3.92 -28.30
CA SER A 600 20.35 -3.65 -27.71
C SER A 600 20.35 -2.30 -26.98
N SER A 601 21.26 -2.11 -26.02
CA SER A 601 21.40 -0.83 -25.31
C SER A 601 21.59 0.33 -26.27
N TRP A 602 22.34 0.10 -27.36
CA TRP A 602 22.55 1.07 -28.44
C TRP A 602 21.24 1.41 -29.18
N ALA A 603 20.50 0.40 -29.63
CA ALA A 603 19.23 0.62 -30.33
C ALA A 603 18.20 1.33 -29.42
N ARG A 604 18.17 0.99 -28.13
CA ARG A 604 17.35 1.68 -27.13
C ARG A 604 17.78 3.14 -26.97
N LEU A 605 19.07 3.42 -26.89
CA LEU A 605 19.58 4.79 -26.79
C LEU A 605 19.17 5.62 -28.01
N GLN A 606 19.27 5.08 -29.22
CA GLN A 606 18.86 5.78 -30.44
C GLN A 606 17.36 6.12 -30.45
N GLN A 607 16.51 5.17 -30.05
CA GLN A 607 15.06 5.41 -29.90
C GLN A 607 14.77 6.50 -28.85
N LEU A 608 15.45 6.44 -27.71
CA LEU A 608 15.31 7.40 -26.64
C LEU A 608 15.76 8.80 -27.08
N VAL A 609 16.90 8.93 -27.75
CA VAL A 609 17.41 10.21 -28.27
C VAL A 609 16.41 10.84 -29.23
N ALA A 610 15.86 10.06 -30.17
CA ALA A 610 14.86 10.57 -31.11
C ALA A 610 13.59 11.05 -30.40
N ALA A 611 13.06 10.26 -29.46
CA ALA A 611 11.87 10.59 -28.69
C ALA A 611 12.06 11.82 -27.80
N VAL A 612 13.21 11.94 -27.13
CA VAL A 612 13.53 13.09 -26.28
C VAL A 612 13.75 14.35 -27.12
N ASP A 613 14.34 14.26 -28.29
CA ASP A 613 14.56 15.43 -29.16
C ASP A 613 13.25 16.10 -29.58
N GLU A 614 12.27 15.29 -30.01
CA GLU A 614 10.92 15.77 -30.33
C GLU A 614 10.24 16.39 -29.09
N ALA A 615 10.32 15.72 -27.95
CA ALA A 615 9.73 16.22 -26.73
C ALA A 615 10.39 17.52 -26.23
N VAL A 616 11.71 17.66 -26.35
CA VAL A 616 12.46 18.87 -25.97
C VAL A 616 11.99 20.06 -26.78
N ALA A 617 11.68 19.91 -28.07
CA ALA A 617 11.17 21.01 -28.89
C ALA A 617 9.85 21.57 -28.34
N VAL A 618 8.93 20.69 -27.95
CA VAL A 618 7.64 21.07 -27.33
C VAL A 618 7.86 21.65 -25.93
N LEU A 619 8.67 20.99 -25.10
CA LEU A 619 8.95 21.42 -23.74
C LEU A 619 9.63 22.78 -23.69
N LYS A 620 10.51 23.10 -24.63
CA LYS A 620 11.14 24.43 -24.76
C LYS A 620 10.14 25.54 -24.95
N ALA A 621 9.13 25.32 -25.79
CA ALA A 621 8.08 26.30 -26.03
C ALA A 621 7.16 26.49 -24.81
N ALA A 622 6.96 25.43 -24.02
CA ALA A 622 6.16 25.45 -22.80
C ALA A 622 6.95 25.85 -21.54
N ALA A 623 8.27 25.92 -21.64
CA ALA A 623 9.14 26.14 -20.49
C ALA A 623 9.27 27.62 -20.17
N GLY A 624 9.20 27.92 -18.88
CA GLY A 624 9.40 29.26 -18.37
C GLY A 624 10.01 29.23 -16.98
N TYR A 625 10.15 30.42 -16.41
CA TYR A 625 10.52 30.60 -15.00
C TYR A 625 9.28 30.70 -14.10
N ASN A 626 8.10 30.68 -14.72
CA ASN A 626 6.85 31.01 -14.08
C ASN A 626 6.30 29.81 -13.30
N THR A 627 5.84 30.04 -12.08
CA THR A 627 5.27 29.02 -11.21
C THR A 627 4.15 28.22 -11.91
N GLY A 628 4.17 26.91 -11.74
CA GLY A 628 3.20 25.98 -12.33
C GLY A 628 3.51 25.59 -13.78
N LYS A 629 4.44 26.26 -14.46
CA LYS A 629 4.90 25.92 -15.81
C LYS A 629 6.07 24.95 -15.81
N VAL A 630 6.37 24.39 -16.98
CA VAL A 630 7.54 23.51 -17.17
C VAL A 630 8.81 24.29 -16.82
N SER A 631 9.68 23.68 -16.03
CA SER A 631 10.90 24.33 -15.55
C SER A 631 11.91 24.57 -16.67
N ARG A 632 12.21 25.84 -16.96
CA ARG A 632 13.27 26.23 -17.90
C ARG A 632 14.62 25.61 -17.52
N ARG A 633 14.93 25.58 -16.21
CA ARG A 633 16.10 24.89 -15.65
C ARG A 633 16.15 23.43 -16.09
N ASN A 634 15.05 22.70 -15.92
CA ASN A 634 15.03 21.27 -16.19
C ASN A 634 15.12 20.98 -17.69
N VAL A 635 14.51 21.81 -18.54
CA VAL A 635 14.69 21.71 -20.00
C VAL A 635 16.15 21.90 -20.41
N LEU A 636 16.86 22.88 -19.86
CA LEU A 636 18.28 23.10 -20.16
C LEU A 636 19.14 21.90 -19.72
N LEU A 637 18.86 21.32 -18.55
CA LEU A 637 19.53 20.10 -18.09
C LEU A 637 19.24 18.91 -19.00
N LEU A 638 18.00 18.75 -19.46
CA LEU A 638 17.60 17.71 -20.40
C LEU A 638 18.32 17.86 -21.75
N GLU A 639 18.45 19.07 -22.27
CA GLU A 639 19.23 19.34 -23.49
C GLU A 639 20.71 18.97 -23.35
N ALA A 640 21.31 19.24 -22.18
CA ALA A 640 22.69 18.88 -21.91
C ALA A 640 22.86 17.35 -21.88
N GLU A 641 21.94 16.61 -21.25
CA GLU A 641 21.96 15.14 -21.27
C GLU A 641 21.68 14.57 -22.66
N LEU A 642 20.79 15.18 -23.44
CA LEU A 642 20.54 14.78 -24.83
C LEU A 642 21.80 14.98 -25.69
N THR A 643 22.54 16.07 -25.47
CA THR A 643 23.82 16.32 -26.14
C THR A 643 24.87 15.26 -25.78
N ARG A 644 24.95 14.91 -24.49
CA ARG A 644 25.81 13.82 -24.01
C ARG A 644 25.43 12.49 -24.66
N ALA A 645 24.15 12.16 -24.70
CA ALA A 645 23.63 10.96 -25.32
C ALA A 645 23.97 10.85 -26.83
N ARG A 646 23.93 11.98 -27.55
CA ARG A 646 24.33 12.06 -28.97
C ARG A 646 25.82 11.83 -29.21
N SER A 647 26.66 12.14 -28.23
CA SER A 647 28.12 11.92 -28.33
C SER A 647 28.53 10.47 -28.07
N CYS A 648 27.61 9.62 -27.57
CA CYS A 648 27.87 8.21 -27.34
C CYS A 648 27.98 7.44 -28.66
N ARG A 649 28.83 6.41 -28.68
CA ARG A 649 29.07 5.53 -29.82
C ARG A 649 28.75 4.08 -29.46
N GLU A 650 28.43 3.28 -30.47
CA GLU A 650 28.08 1.87 -30.30
C GLU A 650 29.18 1.04 -29.63
N ASP A 651 30.45 1.41 -29.83
CA ASP A 651 31.63 0.75 -29.27
C ASP A 651 31.98 1.17 -27.83
N ASP A 652 31.24 2.11 -27.22
CA ASP A 652 31.48 2.54 -25.84
C ASP A 652 31.07 1.47 -24.79
N GLY A 653 30.42 0.38 -25.23
CA GLY A 653 30.07 -0.79 -24.43
C GLY A 653 28.73 -0.66 -23.70
N ASP A 654 28.01 -1.79 -23.59
CA ASP A 654 26.62 -1.83 -23.09
C ASP A 654 26.41 -1.19 -21.72
N GLY A 655 27.39 -1.34 -20.80
CA GLY A 655 27.31 -0.75 -19.47
C GLY A 655 27.33 0.79 -19.49
N ALA A 656 28.19 1.39 -20.33
CA ALA A 656 28.28 2.84 -20.46
C ALA A 656 27.04 3.41 -21.17
N ILE A 657 26.59 2.74 -22.23
CA ILE A 657 25.37 3.10 -22.96
C ILE A 657 24.15 3.01 -22.04
N GLY A 658 24.04 1.95 -21.24
CA GLY A 658 22.96 1.76 -20.27
C GLY A 658 22.86 2.92 -19.26
N GLN A 659 23.99 3.40 -18.74
CA GLN A 659 24.03 4.55 -17.83
C GLN A 659 23.59 5.85 -18.50
N ILE A 660 23.87 6.03 -19.79
CA ILE A 660 23.42 7.19 -20.56
C ILE A 660 21.91 7.12 -20.79
N VAL A 661 21.38 5.95 -21.14
CA VAL A 661 19.93 5.69 -21.25
C VAL A 661 19.21 6.05 -19.95
N GLU A 662 19.72 5.58 -18.81
CA GLU A 662 19.15 5.88 -17.50
C GLU A 662 19.19 7.39 -17.18
N ALA A 663 20.33 8.04 -17.40
CA ALA A 663 20.49 9.48 -17.15
C ALA A 663 19.53 10.32 -18.00
N LEU A 664 19.43 10.02 -19.30
CA LEU A 664 18.55 10.74 -20.21
C LEU A 664 17.07 10.52 -19.87
N THR A 665 16.69 9.28 -19.54
CA THR A 665 15.33 8.95 -19.10
C THR A 665 14.97 9.68 -17.80
N ALA A 666 15.90 9.71 -16.83
CA ALA A 666 15.71 10.42 -15.56
C ALA A 666 15.60 11.94 -15.76
N ALA A 667 16.43 12.53 -16.63
CA ALA A 667 16.36 13.95 -16.96
C ALA A 667 15.04 14.31 -17.65
N TYR A 668 14.56 13.47 -18.57
CA TYR A 668 13.26 13.67 -19.22
C TYR A 668 12.13 13.64 -18.21
N ARG A 669 12.08 12.60 -17.37
CA ARG A 669 11.07 12.43 -16.31
C ARG A 669 11.04 13.64 -15.38
N ARG A 670 12.21 14.07 -14.89
CA ARG A 670 12.34 15.25 -14.03
C ARG A 670 11.73 16.48 -14.69
N THR A 671 11.98 16.66 -15.98
CA THR A 671 11.48 17.81 -16.75
C THR A 671 9.97 17.82 -16.93
N VAL A 672 9.35 16.67 -17.18
CA VAL A 672 7.89 16.59 -17.38
C VAL A 672 7.11 16.66 -16.06
N GLN A 673 7.65 16.09 -14.98
CA GLN A 673 7.01 15.99 -13.66
C GLN A 673 7.21 17.25 -12.81
N GLU A 674 8.42 17.82 -12.79
CA GLU A 674 8.71 18.98 -11.95
C GLU A 674 8.35 20.29 -12.68
N LYS A 675 7.34 20.98 -12.14
CA LYS A 675 7.00 22.34 -12.53
C LYS A 675 7.79 23.35 -11.69
N CYS A 676 7.90 24.58 -12.19
CA CYS A 676 8.43 25.69 -11.40
C CYS A 676 7.61 25.85 -10.10
N ALA A 677 8.30 25.83 -8.96
CA ALA A 677 7.67 25.99 -7.67
C ALA A 677 7.17 27.43 -7.45
N GLY A 678 6.20 27.57 -6.57
CA GLY A 678 5.76 28.85 -5.99
C GLY A 678 5.88 28.79 -4.49
N GLY A 679 5.12 29.62 -3.80
CA GLY A 679 5.07 29.63 -2.34
C GLY A 679 5.66 30.90 -1.74
N VAL A 680 6.50 30.76 -0.72
CA VAL A 680 6.99 31.91 0.07
C VAL A 680 7.99 32.73 -0.72
N ALA A 681 7.82 34.06 -0.70
CA ALA A 681 8.69 35.00 -1.40
C ALA A 681 10.12 35.03 -0.84
N ASP A 682 11.11 35.14 -1.72
CA ASP A 682 12.48 35.54 -1.36
C ASP A 682 12.56 37.07 -1.36
N ALA A 683 12.25 37.68 -0.22
CA ALA A 683 12.26 39.13 -0.08
C ALA A 683 13.68 39.73 0.03
N ALA A 684 14.70 38.92 0.35
CA ALA A 684 16.05 39.43 0.61
C ALA A 684 16.74 39.98 -0.66
N HIS A 685 16.31 39.52 -1.84
CA HIS A 685 16.92 39.87 -3.13
C HIS A 685 15.93 40.58 -4.08
N ALA A 686 14.86 41.15 -3.53
CA ALA A 686 13.80 41.78 -4.32
C ALA A 686 13.49 43.19 -3.83
N GLN A 687 13.07 44.05 -4.77
CA GLN A 687 12.47 45.33 -4.47
C GLN A 687 10.96 45.14 -4.25
N ASP A 688 10.44 45.55 -3.10
CA ASP A 688 9.00 45.61 -2.87
C ASP A 688 8.41 46.82 -3.62
N ILE A 689 7.49 46.55 -4.55
CA ILE A 689 6.80 47.55 -5.36
C ILE A 689 5.27 47.51 -5.13
N THR A 690 4.83 46.84 -4.06
CA THR A 690 3.42 46.52 -3.82
C THR A 690 2.56 47.78 -3.72
N ALA A 691 2.95 48.73 -2.86
CA ALA A 691 2.18 49.95 -2.64
C ALA A 691 2.15 50.86 -3.88
N ASP A 692 3.27 50.93 -4.61
CA ASP A 692 3.41 51.79 -5.78
C ASP A 692 2.58 51.30 -6.97
N VAL A 693 2.39 49.97 -7.11
CA VAL A 693 1.71 49.36 -8.25
C VAL A 693 0.27 48.96 -7.92
N LEU A 694 0.02 48.34 -6.76
CA LEU A 694 -1.32 47.87 -6.37
C LEU A 694 -2.13 48.95 -5.62
N GLY A 695 -1.45 49.95 -5.05
CA GLY A 695 -2.04 51.05 -4.30
C GLY A 695 -2.34 50.74 -2.83
N GLU A 696 -2.46 49.46 -2.47
CA GLU A 696 -2.68 49.00 -1.09
C GLU A 696 -2.03 47.63 -0.86
N THR A 697 -1.64 47.36 0.39
CA THR A 697 -0.94 46.11 0.76
C THR A 697 -1.77 45.23 1.69
N ALA A 698 -2.54 45.84 2.60
CA ALA A 698 -3.42 45.19 3.57
C ALA A 698 -4.54 46.19 3.96
N ASP A 699 -5.53 45.72 4.71
CA ASP A 699 -6.72 46.49 5.11
C ASP A 699 -7.42 47.14 3.90
N PHE A 700 -7.85 46.28 2.97
CA PHE A 700 -8.28 46.67 1.64
C PHE A 700 -9.47 47.65 1.65
N ALA A 701 -9.33 48.75 0.91
CA ALA A 701 -10.31 49.82 0.87
C ALA A 701 -11.64 49.35 0.26
N ARG A 702 -12.75 49.83 0.83
CA ARG A 702 -14.12 49.40 0.48
C ARG A 702 -14.81 50.45 -0.39
N LYS A 703 -15.56 50.02 -1.41
CA LYS A 703 -16.38 50.92 -2.25
C LYS A 703 -17.60 51.42 -1.48
N GLN A 704 -18.22 50.56 -0.67
CA GLN A 704 -19.35 50.89 0.20
C GLN A 704 -18.88 51.01 1.66
N ALA A 705 -18.85 52.23 2.21
CA ALA A 705 -18.44 52.47 3.60
C ALA A 705 -19.49 52.02 4.64
N THR A 706 -20.75 51.81 4.23
CA THR A 706 -21.87 51.54 5.14
C THR A 706 -22.11 50.06 5.47
N ALA A 707 -21.45 49.13 4.77
CA ALA A 707 -21.64 47.71 5.01
C ALA A 707 -20.92 47.24 6.28
N THR A 708 -21.54 46.38 7.08
CA THR A 708 -20.99 45.95 8.39
C THR A 708 -19.89 44.89 8.26
N ARG A 709 -19.97 43.98 7.28
CA ARG A 709 -19.01 42.87 7.11
C ARG A 709 -18.55 42.63 5.67
N PHE A 710 -19.48 42.45 4.73
CA PHE A 710 -19.16 42.17 3.32
C PHE A 710 -19.32 43.39 2.42
N ALA A 711 -18.38 43.62 1.51
CA ALA A 711 -18.39 44.75 0.59
C ALA A 711 -17.65 44.44 -0.71
N THR A 712 -17.69 45.39 -1.66
CA THR A 712 -16.85 45.40 -2.86
C THR A 712 -15.54 46.13 -2.58
N PRO A 713 -14.38 45.59 -2.98
CA PRO A 713 -13.11 46.30 -2.91
C PRO A 713 -13.09 47.52 -3.84
N LYS A 714 -12.36 48.57 -3.43
CA LYS A 714 -12.28 49.84 -4.17
C LYS A 714 -11.26 49.77 -5.32
N LEU A 715 -10.12 49.12 -5.10
CA LEU A 715 -9.00 49.04 -6.05
C LEU A 715 -8.93 47.72 -6.81
N TRP A 716 -9.72 46.72 -6.41
CA TRP A 716 -9.73 45.39 -7.02
C TRP A 716 -11.02 45.15 -7.82
N THR A 717 -10.89 44.36 -8.87
CA THR A 717 -12.01 43.87 -9.68
C THR A 717 -12.50 42.54 -9.10
N VAL A 718 -13.81 42.36 -9.04
CA VAL A 718 -14.44 41.11 -8.59
C VAL A 718 -15.39 40.66 -9.70
N ASP A 719 -15.15 39.45 -10.21
CA ASP A 719 -15.98 38.84 -11.25
C ASP A 719 -16.55 37.51 -10.74
N ASN A 720 -17.77 37.19 -11.17
CA ASN A 720 -18.41 35.90 -10.92
C ASN A 720 -18.52 35.52 -9.43
N PHE A 721 -18.58 36.52 -8.54
CA PHE A 721 -18.72 36.34 -7.11
C PHE A 721 -19.63 37.41 -6.50
N GLU A 722 -20.91 37.09 -6.38
CA GLU A 722 -21.90 37.97 -5.77
C GLU A 722 -22.97 37.15 -5.03
N ILE A 723 -23.01 37.28 -3.70
CA ILE A 723 -23.95 36.55 -2.84
C ILE A 723 -24.56 37.49 -1.79
N PRO A 724 -25.80 37.96 -2.01
CA PRO A 724 -26.52 38.79 -1.05
C PRO A 724 -26.79 38.06 0.28
N GLN A 725 -26.61 38.75 1.40
CA GLN A 725 -26.91 38.22 2.74
C GLN A 725 -28.18 38.84 3.31
N THR A 726 -28.92 38.06 4.11
CA THR A 726 -30.24 38.43 4.64
C THR A 726 -30.19 39.03 6.04
N ASP A 727 -29.03 39.01 6.70
CA ASP A 727 -28.81 39.43 8.10
C ASP A 727 -28.27 40.86 8.23
N GLY A 728 -28.21 41.62 7.13
CA GLY A 728 -27.65 42.97 7.10
C GLY A 728 -26.12 43.03 7.08
N SER A 729 -25.42 41.89 6.94
CA SER A 729 -23.96 41.83 6.85
C SER A 729 -23.39 42.40 5.54
N GLY A 730 -24.23 42.57 4.51
CA GLY A 730 -23.87 43.11 3.20
C GLY A 730 -23.98 42.08 2.08
N THR A 731 -23.24 42.28 0.98
CA THR A 731 -23.15 41.32 -0.13
C THR A 731 -21.73 40.79 -0.20
N LYS A 732 -21.55 39.46 -0.19
CA LYS A 732 -20.24 38.83 -0.42
C LYS A 732 -19.82 39.12 -1.85
N ASN A 733 -18.88 40.05 -2.00
CA ASN A 733 -18.42 40.56 -3.29
C ASN A 733 -16.96 41.02 -3.18
N GLY A 734 -16.10 40.16 -2.64
CA GLY A 734 -14.64 40.36 -2.64
C GLY A 734 -14.01 40.90 -1.35
N ILE A 735 -14.76 41.42 -0.38
CA ILE A 735 -14.23 41.79 0.96
C ILE A 735 -14.99 41.10 2.09
N ASP A 736 -14.26 40.61 3.10
CA ASP A 736 -14.76 40.30 4.44
C ASP A 736 -14.00 41.12 5.50
N ASN A 737 -14.74 41.79 6.40
CA ASN A 737 -14.20 42.51 7.55
C ASN A 737 -14.48 41.74 8.84
N TYR A 738 -13.70 40.69 9.12
CA TYR A 738 -13.83 39.88 10.33
C TYR A 738 -12.48 39.19 10.67
N PRO A 739 -11.94 39.35 11.90
CA PRO A 739 -12.50 40.02 13.08
C PRO A 739 -12.04 41.49 13.27
N GLY A 740 -12.03 42.31 12.22
CA GLY A 740 -11.72 43.75 12.31
C GLY A 740 -10.67 44.29 11.35
N THR A 741 -10.27 43.51 10.35
CA THR A 741 -9.41 43.95 9.24
C THR A 741 -10.07 43.57 7.92
N SER A 742 -10.07 44.47 6.95
CA SER A 742 -10.65 44.19 5.63
C SER A 742 -9.71 43.26 4.86
N CYS A 743 -10.16 42.04 4.56
CA CYS A 743 -9.44 41.03 3.79
C CYS A 743 -10.10 40.85 2.41
N LEU A 744 -9.31 40.57 1.37
CA LEU A 744 -9.87 40.08 0.11
C LEU A 744 -10.43 38.67 0.34
N MET A 745 -11.60 38.37 -0.22
CA MET A 745 -12.32 37.14 0.07
C MET A 745 -13.01 36.51 -1.14
N LEU A 746 -12.93 35.18 -1.21
CA LEU A 746 -13.79 34.31 -2.03
C LEU A 746 -14.32 33.19 -1.11
N GLY A 747 -15.64 32.99 -1.02
CA GLY A 747 -16.15 31.94 -0.15
C GLY A 747 -17.67 31.81 -0.05
N ILE A 748 -18.10 30.59 0.26
CA ILE A 748 -19.49 30.17 0.48
C ILE A 748 -19.63 29.49 1.85
N TRP A 749 -20.77 29.68 2.51
CA TRP A 749 -21.14 29.02 3.76
C TRP A 749 -22.61 28.61 3.71
N ASN A 750 -22.89 27.47 3.08
CA ASN A 750 -24.24 26.96 2.81
C ASN A 750 -25.13 27.99 2.09
N ASP A 751 -24.53 28.88 1.30
CA ASP A 751 -25.21 30.00 0.66
C ASP A 751 -25.00 30.07 -0.86
N ARG A 752 -24.49 28.99 -1.45
CA ARG A 752 -24.29 28.83 -2.90
C ARG A 752 -25.58 29.13 -3.68
N SER A 753 -26.74 28.73 -3.16
CA SER A 753 -28.05 28.94 -3.80
C SER A 753 -28.50 30.40 -3.86
N ARG A 754 -27.87 31.30 -3.10
CA ARG A 754 -28.16 32.74 -3.12
C ARG A 754 -27.31 33.52 -4.13
N ALA A 755 -26.34 32.87 -4.77
CA ALA A 755 -25.46 33.54 -5.72
C ALA A 755 -26.26 34.11 -6.91
N THR A 756 -25.97 35.36 -7.28
CA THR A 756 -26.58 36.04 -8.44
C THR A 756 -25.71 35.92 -9.70
N THR A 757 -24.51 35.35 -9.57
CA THR A 757 -23.54 35.14 -10.65
C THR A 757 -23.01 33.69 -10.67
N PRO A 758 -22.50 33.18 -11.80
CA PRO A 758 -21.96 31.82 -11.89
C PRO A 758 -20.69 31.65 -11.05
N LEU A 759 -20.70 30.73 -10.09
CA LEU A 759 -19.62 30.58 -9.10
C LEU A 759 -18.42 29.72 -9.56
N ALA A 760 -18.43 29.17 -10.77
CA ALA A 760 -17.35 28.30 -11.28
C ALA A 760 -16.02 29.07 -11.51
N ASP A 761 -16.11 30.39 -11.62
CA ASP A 761 -15.07 31.30 -12.08
C ASP A 761 -14.90 32.52 -11.15
N ALA A 762 -15.29 32.36 -9.88
CA ALA A 762 -15.27 33.40 -8.86
C ALA A 762 -13.84 33.91 -8.63
N ARG A 763 -13.62 35.22 -8.77
CA ARG A 763 -12.27 35.80 -8.71
C ARG A 763 -12.24 37.22 -8.15
N VAL A 764 -11.09 37.56 -7.57
CA VAL A 764 -10.71 38.93 -7.18
C VAL A 764 -9.31 39.22 -7.68
N TYR A 765 -9.13 40.26 -8.50
CA TYR A 765 -7.86 40.54 -9.17
C TYR A 765 -7.68 42.03 -9.50
N GLN A 766 -6.45 42.42 -9.83
CA GLN A 766 -6.10 43.74 -10.34
C GLN A 766 -5.36 43.60 -11.68
N LYS A 767 -5.68 44.45 -12.66
CA LYS A 767 -4.91 44.58 -13.90
C LYS A 767 -3.88 45.69 -13.74
N VAL A 768 -2.61 45.36 -13.89
CA VAL A 768 -1.48 46.26 -13.65
C VAL A 768 -0.54 46.29 -14.86
N HIS A 769 0.14 47.41 -15.06
CA HIS A 769 1.14 47.55 -16.11
C HIS A 769 2.53 47.34 -15.52
N LEU A 770 3.27 46.35 -16.03
CA LEU A 770 4.59 45.98 -15.54
C LEU A 770 5.61 46.01 -16.67
N ARG A 771 6.79 46.57 -16.38
CA ARG A 771 7.95 46.53 -17.29
C ARG A 771 8.45 45.10 -17.46
N ARG A 772 9.32 44.90 -18.45
CA ARG A 772 10.15 43.69 -18.56
C ARG A 772 10.88 43.43 -17.24
N GLY A 773 10.89 42.17 -16.81
CA GLY A 773 11.58 41.73 -15.60
C GLY A 773 10.97 40.50 -14.93
N ARG A 774 11.53 40.14 -13.77
CA ARG A 774 11.05 39.03 -12.94
C ARG A 774 10.31 39.56 -11.71
N TYR A 775 9.18 38.93 -11.42
CA TYR A 775 8.24 39.36 -10.41
C TYR A 775 7.79 38.20 -9.51
N TYR A 776 7.34 38.55 -8.32
CA TYR A 776 6.59 37.69 -7.43
C TYR A 776 5.28 38.37 -7.07
N PHE A 777 4.15 37.65 -7.14
CA PHE A 777 2.87 38.09 -6.60
C PHE A 777 2.30 37.04 -5.65
N GLY A 778 1.89 37.44 -4.45
CA GLY A 778 1.34 36.51 -3.47
C GLY A 778 0.53 37.18 -2.38
N GLY A 779 -0.08 36.35 -1.53
CA GLY A 779 -0.93 36.77 -0.42
C GLY A 779 -0.55 36.08 0.90
N ALA A 780 -0.68 36.79 2.01
CA ALA A 780 -0.72 36.20 3.34
C ALA A 780 -2.16 35.82 3.66
N PHE A 781 -2.37 34.56 4.03
CA PHE A 781 -3.70 33.98 4.20
C PHE A 781 -4.09 33.97 5.68
N ASP A 782 -5.31 34.42 5.97
CA ASP A 782 -5.91 34.28 7.29
C ASP A 782 -6.60 32.92 7.44
N THR A 783 -7.26 32.47 6.38
CA THR A 783 -7.82 31.13 6.28
C THR A 783 -7.86 30.65 4.84
N HIS A 784 -7.67 29.35 4.67
CA HIS A 784 -8.11 28.59 3.51
C HIS A 784 -8.85 27.34 4.02
N TYR A 785 -10.12 27.18 3.63
CA TYR A 785 -10.96 26.11 4.18
C TYR A 785 -11.71 25.39 3.05
N ASN A 786 -11.56 24.06 2.99
CA ASN A 786 -12.26 23.13 2.07
C ASN A 786 -12.19 23.47 0.55
N LEU A 787 -11.35 24.42 0.14
CA LEU A 787 -11.14 24.75 -1.27
C LEU A 787 -10.36 23.62 -1.96
N THR A 788 -10.95 23.03 -2.98
CA THR A 788 -10.30 21.97 -3.78
C THR A 788 -9.73 22.49 -5.10
N ARG A 789 -10.27 23.60 -5.64
CA ARG A 789 -9.86 24.25 -6.89
C ARG A 789 -9.77 25.76 -6.73
N GLY A 790 -8.78 26.22 -5.95
CA GLY A 790 -8.48 27.63 -5.75
C GLY A 790 -7.02 27.94 -6.09
N TYR A 791 -6.76 29.12 -6.64
CA TYR A 791 -5.45 29.50 -7.18
C TYR A 791 -5.09 30.95 -6.88
N VAL A 792 -3.81 31.20 -6.58
CA VAL A 792 -3.15 32.49 -6.83
C VAL A 792 -2.68 32.49 -8.28
N PHE A 793 -2.92 33.54 -9.04
CA PHE A 793 -2.57 33.56 -10.47
C PHE A 793 -1.99 34.89 -10.94
N ALA A 794 -1.20 34.80 -12.02
CA ALA A 794 -0.82 35.90 -12.89
C ALA A 794 -1.16 35.54 -14.34
N SER A 795 -1.86 36.39 -15.08
CA SER A 795 -2.24 36.12 -16.48
C SER A 795 -2.28 37.39 -17.32
N ARG A 796 -2.20 37.29 -18.66
CA ARG A 796 -2.37 38.45 -19.55
C ARG A 796 -3.82 38.94 -19.55
N GLU A 797 -4.76 38.00 -19.54
CA GLU A 797 -6.20 38.25 -19.43
C GLU A 797 -6.83 37.20 -18.49
N PRO A 798 -8.02 37.47 -17.92
CA PRO A 798 -8.75 36.50 -17.11
C PRO A 798 -9.16 35.25 -17.93
N CYS A 799 -9.01 34.05 -17.37
CA CYS A 799 -9.43 32.78 -17.98
C CYS A 799 -10.34 31.95 -17.05
N ALA A 800 -10.98 30.90 -17.54
CA ALA A 800 -11.81 30.03 -16.70
C ALA A 800 -10.95 29.25 -15.68
N THR A 801 -11.51 28.90 -14.51
CA THR A 801 -10.78 28.20 -13.45
C THR A 801 -10.23 26.87 -13.92
N GLN A 802 -10.96 26.19 -14.81
CA GLN A 802 -10.51 24.94 -15.43
C GLN A 802 -9.31 25.10 -16.38
N ASP A 803 -9.08 26.31 -16.89
CA ASP A 803 -8.05 26.62 -17.86
C ASP A 803 -6.83 27.35 -17.24
N ILE A 804 -6.90 27.71 -15.95
CA ILE A 804 -5.83 28.46 -15.26
C ILE A 804 -4.46 27.82 -15.46
N GLU A 805 -4.35 26.50 -15.30
CA GLU A 805 -3.07 25.81 -15.36
C GLU A 805 -2.41 25.94 -16.74
N GLN A 806 -3.25 26.04 -17.78
CA GLN A 806 -2.84 26.11 -19.18
C GLN A 806 -2.62 27.56 -19.64
N GLN A 807 -3.56 28.46 -19.37
CA GLN A 807 -3.62 29.81 -19.95
C GLN A 807 -2.98 30.91 -19.10
N SER A 808 -2.83 30.72 -17.79
CA SER A 808 -2.15 31.72 -16.94
C SER A 808 -0.67 31.84 -17.30
N LEU A 809 -0.06 33.00 -17.01
CA LEU A 809 1.40 33.14 -17.03
C LEU A 809 2.01 32.29 -15.90
N ALA A 810 1.41 32.35 -14.70
CA ALA A 810 1.80 31.59 -13.53
C ALA A 810 0.58 31.28 -12.64
N PHE A 811 0.60 30.15 -11.94
CA PHE A 811 -0.45 29.77 -10.98
C PHE A 811 0.13 29.00 -9.80
N TYR A 812 -0.47 29.16 -8.62
CA TYR A 812 -0.11 28.41 -7.41
C TYR A 812 -1.37 27.96 -6.68
N PRO A 813 -1.53 26.65 -6.38
CA PRO A 813 -2.74 26.14 -5.75
C PRO A 813 -2.85 26.62 -4.31
N VAL A 814 -4.04 27.11 -3.93
CA VAL A 814 -4.34 27.58 -2.58
C VAL A 814 -4.26 26.43 -1.56
N THR A 815 -4.49 25.19 -1.97
CA THR A 815 -4.32 24.00 -1.10
C THR A 815 -2.89 23.78 -0.61
N ALA A 816 -1.91 24.46 -1.23
CA ALA A 816 -0.49 24.41 -0.84
C ALA A 816 -0.05 25.63 -0.02
N VAL A 817 -0.97 26.50 0.42
CA VAL A 817 -0.67 27.66 1.27
C VAL A 817 -0.83 27.30 2.75
N ARG A 818 -0.25 28.11 3.63
CA ARG A 818 -0.47 27.99 5.08
C ARG A 818 -1.05 29.29 5.61
N ASP A 819 -1.91 29.17 6.62
CA ASP A 819 -2.39 30.32 7.38
C ASP A 819 -1.22 30.93 8.16
N GLY A 820 -1.11 32.25 8.13
CA GLY A 820 0.03 32.92 8.77
C GLY A 820 0.37 34.27 8.14
N ASN A 821 1.57 34.77 8.44
CA ASN A 821 2.03 36.09 7.96
C ASN A 821 2.89 36.01 6.71
N ASP A 822 3.33 34.80 6.35
CA ASP A 822 4.09 34.54 5.14
C ASP A 822 3.19 34.73 3.92
N THR A 823 3.72 35.37 2.90
CA THR A 823 3.03 35.50 1.61
C THR A 823 3.32 34.28 0.77
N TYR A 824 2.28 33.56 0.34
CA TYR A 824 2.38 32.47 -0.63
C TYR A 824 1.83 32.92 -1.98
N GLY A 825 2.49 32.53 -3.07
CA GLY A 825 2.11 33.01 -4.39
C GLY A 825 2.94 32.47 -5.53
N VAL A 826 2.97 33.25 -6.61
CA VAL A 826 3.52 32.91 -7.92
C VAL A 826 4.74 33.77 -8.24
N TYR A 827 5.74 33.15 -8.86
CA TYR A 827 6.80 33.84 -9.57
C TYR A 827 6.45 33.89 -11.05
N PHE A 828 6.72 35.02 -11.71
CA PHE A 828 6.53 35.15 -13.16
C PHE A 828 7.52 36.14 -13.77
N SER A 829 7.86 35.91 -15.03
CA SER A 829 8.70 36.78 -15.85
C SER A 829 7.89 37.40 -16.98
N LEU A 830 8.28 38.61 -17.36
CA LEU A 830 7.78 39.31 -18.53
C LEU A 830 8.95 39.61 -19.46
N ASP A 831 8.85 39.16 -20.71
CA ASP A 831 9.88 39.40 -21.74
C ASP A 831 9.84 40.83 -22.29
N ASP A 832 8.67 41.46 -22.21
CA ASP A 832 8.39 42.83 -22.63
C ASP A 832 7.44 43.51 -21.63
N GLU A 833 7.38 44.83 -21.68
CA GLU A 833 6.42 45.62 -20.89
C GLU A 833 4.98 45.29 -21.31
N ALA A 834 4.11 45.04 -20.33
CA ALA A 834 2.78 44.46 -20.55
C ALA A 834 1.79 44.69 -19.41
N ASP A 835 0.50 44.62 -19.75
CA ASP A 835 -0.57 44.48 -18.77
C ASP A 835 -0.68 43.03 -18.26
N VAL A 836 -0.88 42.88 -16.95
CA VAL A 836 -1.00 41.60 -16.26
C VAL A 836 -2.12 41.66 -15.23
N CYS A 837 -2.98 40.66 -15.23
CA CYS A 837 -3.96 40.39 -14.18
C CYS A 837 -3.32 39.57 -13.05
N LEU A 838 -3.33 40.10 -11.83
CA LEU A 838 -2.80 39.46 -10.62
C LEU A 838 -3.94 39.28 -9.62
N GLY A 839 -4.15 38.07 -9.10
CA GLY A 839 -5.23 37.85 -8.15
C GLY A 839 -5.44 36.43 -7.68
N PHE A 840 -6.64 36.19 -7.17
CA PHE A 840 -7.10 34.93 -6.60
C PHE A 840 -8.38 34.48 -7.30
N GLN A 841 -8.50 33.20 -7.59
CA GLN A 841 -9.65 32.63 -8.31
C GLN A 841 -9.97 31.22 -7.82
N ALA A 842 -11.26 30.86 -7.77
CA ALA A 842 -11.72 29.54 -7.35
C ALA A 842 -12.99 29.07 -8.08
N ASP A 843 -13.17 27.75 -8.16
CA ASP A 843 -14.46 27.13 -8.49
C ASP A 843 -15.22 26.90 -7.17
N LEU A 844 -16.22 27.75 -6.93
CA LEU A 844 -17.13 27.66 -5.78
C LEU A 844 -18.48 27.00 -6.15
N ALA A 845 -18.66 26.59 -7.41
CA ALA A 845 -19.88 25.92 -7.87
C ALA A 845 -19.89 24.44 -7.51
N SER A 846 -18.71 23.83 -7.41
CA SER A 846 -18.52 22.43 -6.99
C SER A 846 -17.87 22.32 -5.60
N GLY A 847 -17.79 21.12 -5.03
CA GLY A 847 -17.16 20.87 -3.73
C GLY A 847 -18.06 21.12 -2.52
N ALA A 848 -17.45 21.26 -1.33
CA ALA A 848 -18.16 21.38 -0.06
C ALA A 848 -19.10 22.59 -0.01
N GLU A 849 -20.17 22.50 0.78
CA GLU A 849 -21.12 23.62 0.97
C GLU A 849 -20.50 24.80 1.75
N THR A 850 -19.39 24.56 2.44
CA THR A 850 -18.60 25.58 3.14
C THR A 850 -17.18 25.56 2.57
N GLN A 851 -16.79 26.63 1.89
CA GLN A 851 -15.46 26.83 1.28
C GLN A 851 -15.04 28.29 1.41
N GLU A 852 -13.76 28.56 1.68
CA GLU A 852 -13.33 29.93 1.95
C GLU A 852 -11.85 30.20 1.66
N LEU A 853 -11.60 31.41 1.18
CA LEU A 853 -10.30 32.04 1.04
C LEU A 853 -10.36 33.46 1.64
N ARG A 854 -9.48 33.78 2.59
CA ARG A 854 -9.25 35.16 3.05
C ARG A 854 -7.78 35.56 2.95
N VAL A 855 -7.53 36.65 2.24
CA VAL A 855 -6.20 37.22 2.04
C VAL A 855 -6.12 38.54 2.80
N LYS A 856 -5.28 38.59 3.84
CA LYS A 856 -5.14 39.78 4.70
C LYS A 856 -4.09 40.78 4.22
N ARG A 857 -3.13 40.31 3.41
CA ARG A 857 -2.06 41.13 2.84
C ARG A 857 -1.62 40.57 1.50
N VAL A 858 -1.27 41.42 0.56
CA VAL A 858 -0.65 41.05 -0.71
C VAL A 858 0.78 41.59 -0.80
N SER A 859 1.60 40.97 -1.64
CA SER A 859 2.93 41.46 -1.98
C SER A 859 3.20 41.28 -3.48
N LEU A 860 3.75 42.33 -4.10
CA LEU A 860 4.30 42.34 -5.45
C LEU A 860 5.76 42.79 -5.39
N LEU A 861 6.67 41.87 -5.68
CA LEU A 861 8.11 42.11 -5.63
C LEU A 861 8.72 42.07 -7.03
N ARG A 862 9.77 42.85 -7.27
CA ARG A 862 10.57 42.84 -8.50
C ARG A 862 12.00 42.41 -8.19
N TYR A 863 12.52 41.45 -8.95
CA TYR A 863 13.89 40.95 -8.81
C TYR A 863 14.82 41.64 -9.81
N ALA A 864 16.07 41.83 -9.40
CA ALA A 864 17.11 42.34 -10.28
C ALA A 864 17.43 41.35 -11.42
N ASP A 865 17.84 41.90 -12.56
CA ASP A 865 18.33 41.12 -13.69
C ASP A 865 19.66 40.46 -13.35
N VAL A 866 19.90 39.31 -13.97
CA VAL A 866 21.14 38.55 -13.79
C VAL A 866 22.29 39.31 -14.47
N THR A 867 23.44 39.41 -13.80
CA THR A 867 24.62 40.14 -14.27
C THR A 867 25.76 39.21 -14.68
N SER A 868 26.67 39.66 -15.55
CA SER A 868 27.84 38.87 -15.96
C SER A 868 28.75 38.49 -14.78
N ALA A 869 28.83 39.35 -13.75
CA ALA A 869 29.59 39.03 -12.54
C ALA A 869 29.03 37.82 -11.78
N GLN A 870 27.70 37.60 -11.81
CA GLN A 870 27.09 36.41 -11.22
C GLN A 870 27.43 35.15 -12.02
N TYR A 871 27.52 35.24 -13.35
CA TYR A 871 27.96 34.13 -14.19
C TYR A 871 29.41 33.74 -13.87
N ASP A 872 30.32 34.70 -13.81
CA ASP A 872 31.74 34.45 -13.50
C ASP A 872 31.91 33.81 -12.11
N GLY A 873 31.12 34.24 -11.12
CA GLY A 873 31.08 33.62 -9.80
C GLY A 873 30.65 32.15 -9.83
N LEU A 874 29.65 31.80 -10.63
CA LEU A 874 29.18 30.42 -10.79
C LEU A 874 30.20 29.53 -11.53
N VAL A 875 30.92 30.08 -12.50
CA VAL A 875 32.03 29.35 -13.17
C VAL A 875 33.13 29.03 -12.16
N ALA A 876 33.54 30.00 -11.35
CA ALA A 876 34.53 29.79 -10.30
C ALA A 876 34.08 28.75 -9.25
N GLU A 877 32.79 28.74 -8.90
CA GLU A 877 32.21 27.71 -8.02
C GLU A 877 32.31 26.31 -8.66
N ALA A 878 31.92 26.17 -9.93
CA ALA A 878 31.99 24.90 -10.65
C ALA A 878 33.43 24.36 -10.74
N GLU A 879 34.40 25.23 -11.05
CA GLU A 879 35.82 24.87 -11.07
C GLU A 879 36.35 24.45 -9.69
N ALA A 880 35.92 25.12 -8.63
CA ALA A 880 36.27 24.77 -7.25
C ALA A 880 35.68 23.40 -6.87
N LEU A 881 34.43 23.10 -7.25
CA LEU A 881 33.80 21.80 -7.03
C LEU A 881 34.55 20.68 -7.75
N LEU A 882 34.89 20.87 -9.03
CA LEU A 882 35.67 19.91 -9.80
C LEU A 882 37.05 19.67 -9.19
N SER A 883 37.70 20.72 -8.69
CA SER A 883 39.03 20.64 -8.08
C SER A 883 39.02 19.95 -6.72
N ALA A 884 37.93 20.06 -5.96
CA ALA A 884 37.79 19.43 -4.64
C ALA A 884 37.24 17.99 -4.70
N ALA A 885 36.69 17.56 -5.83
CA ALA A 885 36.03 16.27 -5.96
C ALA A 885 37.02 15.09 -5.96
N VAL A 886 36.82 14.15 -5.03
CA VAL A 886 37.51 12.85 -5.08
C VAL A 886 36.65 11.88 -5.89
N ILE A 887 37.21 11.42 -7.02
CA ILE A 887 36.49 10.60 -8.01
C ILE A 887 36.60 9.11 -7.66
N GLY A 888 35.49 8.39 -7.65
CA GLY A 888 35.46 6.96 -7.35
C GLY A 888 34.10 6.30 -7.64
N CYS A 889 34.12 4.97 -7.83
CA CYS A 889 32.92 4.17 -8.04
C CYS A 889 32.35 3.57 -6.73
N ASN A 890 33.04 3.78 -5.60
CA ASN A 890 32.59 3.34 -4.29
C ASN A 890 31.67 4.40 -3.65
N THR A 891 30.76 3.97 -2.79
CA THR A 891 29.83 4.86 -2.08
C THR A 891 30.54 6.02 -1.37
N GLY A 892 29.98 7.22 -1.52
CA GLY A 892 30.47 8.47 -0.91
C GLY A 892 31.43 9.29 -1.78
N TYR A 893 31.97 8.71 -2.85
CA TYR A 893 32.83 9.43 -3.81
C TYR A 893 32.06 9.97 -5.01
N TYR A 894 32.58 11.03 -5.64
CA TYR A 894 31.98 11.56 -6.86
C TYR A 894 32.17 10.57 -8.01
N SER A 895 31.08 10.24 -8.70
CA SER A 895 31.18 9.36 -9.87
C SER A 895 31.89 10.08 -11.02
N PRO A 896 32.69 9.36 -11.85
CA PRO A 896 33.25 9.93 -13.08
C PRO A 896 32.18 10.60 -13.95
N GLN A 897 30.99 10.00 -14.01
CA GLN A 897 29.84 10.49 -14.76
C GLN A 897 29.35 11.84 -14.24
N ALA A 898 29.32 12.06 -12.92
CA ALA A 898 28.93 13.35 -12.34
C ALA A 898 29.92 14.46 -12.72
N VAL A 899 31.21 14.16 -12.73
CA VAL A 899 32.27 15.08 -13.14
C VAL A 899 32.13 15.45 -14.61
N ASP A 900 31.92 14.45 -15.47
CA ASP A 900 31.72 14.68 -16.89
C ASP A 900 30.44 15.47 -17.17
N ARG A 901 29.35 15.19 -16.44
CA ARG A 901 28.11 15.99 -16.51
C ARG A 901 28.34 17.46 -16.18
N LEU A 902 29.03 17.76 -15.07
CA LEU A 902 29.33 19.15 -14.69
C LEU A 902 30.18 19.85 -15.76
N ARG A 903 31.20 19.17 -16.32
CA ARG A 903 32.00 19.73 -17.42
C ARG A 903 31.19 20.00 -18.69
N VAL A 904 30.33 19.07 -19.09
CA VAL A 904 29.43 19.25 -20.25
C VAL A 904 28.49 20.43 -20.02
N GLN A 905 27.94 20.57 -18.81
CA GLN A 905 27.06 21.67 -18.45
C GLN A 905 27.80 23.02 -18.43
N MET A 906 29.04 23.07 -17.94
CA MET A 906 29.89 24.26 -18.05
C MET A 906 30.16 24.66 -19.51
N ALA A 907 30.52 23.70 -20.36
CA ALA A 907 30.72 23.96 -21.79
C ALA A 907 29.43 24.45 -22.48
N ARG A 908 28.28 23.88 -22.12
CA ARG A 908 26.98 24.31 -22.65
C ARG A 908 26.59 25.70 -22.16
N ALA A 909 26.85 26.03 -20.90
CA ALA A 909 26.60 27.37 -20.37
C ALA A 909 27.44 28.44 -21.09
N ALA A 910 28.70 28.14 -21.39
CA ALA A 910 29.55 29.01 -22.20
C ALA A 910 28.98 29.24 -23.62
N GLN A 911 28.39 28.21 -24.24
CA GLN A 911 27.71 28.36 -25.54
C GLN A 911 26.45 29.25 -25.43
N LEU A 912 25.67 29.10 -24.37
CA LEU A 912 24.46 29.91 -24.15
C LEU A 912 24.75 31.41 -23.98
N LEU A 913 25.90 31.73 -23.37
CA LEU A 913 26.39 33.09 -23.24
C LEU A 913 26.71 33.72 -24.60
N VAL A 914 27.26 32.94 -25.54
CA VAL A 914 27.54 33.39 -26.92
C VAL A 914 26.24 33.61 -27.71
N SER A 915 25.18 32.87 -27.40
CA SER A 915 23.84 33.05 -27.99
C SER A 915 22.95 34.06 -27.24
N GLU A 916 23.54 34.97 -26.45
CA GLU A 916 22.88 36.08 -25.72
C GLU A 916 21.87 35.69 -24.61
N SER A 917 21.87 34.45 -24.09
CA SER A 917 20.99 34.07 -22.96
C SER A 917 21.77 33.94 -21.64
N LEU A 918 22.25 35.08 -21.11
CA LEU A 918 22.94 35.15 -19.82
C LEU A 918 22.13 34.53 -18.66
N PRO A 919 20.79 34.75 -18.55
CA PRO A 919 19.99 34.11 -17.50
C PRO A 919 19.94 32.58 -17.61
N ASP A 920 19.83 32.01 -18.82
CA ASP A 920 19.85 30.55 -19.02
C ASP A 920 21.23 29.96 -18.69
N ALA A 921 22.31 30.67 -19.05
CA ALA A 921 23.68 30.24 -18.74
C ALA A 921 23.91 30.17 -17.22
N CYS A 922 23.51 31.22 -16.47
CA CYS A 922 23.58 31.22 -15.01
C CYS A 922 22.68 30.13 -14.39
N LEU A 923 21.46 29.97 -14.89
CA LEU A 923 20.52 28.97 -14.36
C LEU A 923 21.04 27.54 -14.55
N LEU A 924 21.63 27.25 -15.72
CA LEU A 924 22.23 25.95 -16.00
C LEU A 924 23.41 25.68 -15.07
N LEU A 925 24.35 26.63 -14.91
CA LEU A 925 25.50 26.46 -14.02
C LEU A 925 25.10 26.30 -12.56
N GLN A 926 24.18 27.14 -12.07
CA GLN A 926 23.68 27.04 -10.71
C GLN A 926 23.05 25.65 -10.46
N ALA A 927 22.23 25.18 -11.41
CA ALA A 927 21.62 23.87 -11.33
C ALA A 927 22.64 22.73 -11.40
N ALA A 928 23.67 22.88 -12.23
CA ALA A 928 24.78 21.94 -12.39
C ALA A 928 25.57 21.80 -11.09
N CYS A 929 25.99 22.91 -10.48
CA CYS A 929 26.71 22.92 -9.21
C CYS A 929 25.88 22.27 -8.09
N GLN A 930 24.60 22.64 -7.98
CA GLN A 930 23.68 22.06 -6.99
C GLN A 930 23.48 20.55 -7.19
N ASP A 931 23.24 20.09 -8.42
CA ASP A 931 23.07 18.66 -8.72
C ASP A 931 24.37 17.89 -8.48
N PHE A 932 25.52 18.47 -8.82
CA PHE A 932 26.82 17.87 -8.54
C PHE A 932 27.03 17.70 -7.03
N GLN A 933 26.82 18.75 -6.23
CA GLN A 933 26.96 18.68 -4.77
C GLN A 933 25.99 17.68 -4.13
N LYS A 934 24.74 17.65 -4.59
CA LYS A 934 23.67 16.85 -3.98
C LYS A 934 23.67 15.39 -4.45
N ASN A 935 23.84 15.15 -5.75
CA ASN A 935 23.63 13.87 -6.41
C ASN A 935 24.89 13.34 -7.12
N GLY A 936 26.02 14.06 -7.05
CA GLY A 936 27.23 13.67 -7.75
C GLY A 936 27.97 12.50 -7.10
N LYS A 937 27.76 12.29 -5.79
CA LYS A 937 28.33 11.18 -5.04
C LYS A 937 27.59 9.86 -5.32
N VAL A 938 28.33 8.77 -5.44
CA VAL A 938 27.78 7.41 -5.55
C VAL A 938 26.99 7.12 -4.27
N PRO A 939 25.67 6.85 -4.36
CA PRO A 939 24.85 6.63 -3.18
C PRO A 939 25.19 5.31 -2.49
N GLY A 940 24.82 5.21 -1.21
CA GLY A 940 24.69 3.94 -0.52
C GLY A 940 23.37 3.27 -0.86
N GLY A 941 23.04 2.16 -0.21
CA GLY A 941 21.75 1.53 -0.49
C GLY A 941 21.31 0.45 0.47
N ARG A 942 20.27 -0.27 0.03
CA ARG A 942 19.41 -1.10 0.88
C ARG A 942 19.86 -2.56 1.06
N GLY A 943 20.95 -2.96 0.41
CA GLY A 943 21.51 -4.31 0.57
C GLY A 943 20.61 -5.44 0.06
N ASP A 944 19.60 -5.12 -0.76
CA ASP A 944 18.65 -6.07 -1.35
C ASP A 944 19.09 -6.44 -2.76
N GLU A 945 20.02 -7.38 -2.88
CA GLU A 945 20.40 -7.94 -4.18
C GLU A 945 20.00 -9.41 -4.28
N GLU A 946 19.35 -9.75 -5.39
CA GLU A 946 18.84 -11.08 -5.73
C GLU A 946 19.97 -12.09 -6.05
N HIS A 947 21.22 -11.59 -6.17
CA HIS A 947 22.43 -12.33 -6.53
C HIS A 947 23.62 -12.04 -5.59
N ALA A 948 23.37 -12.07 -4.28
CA ALA A 948 24.41 -11.82 -3.28
C ALA A 948 24.63 -13.03 -2.35
N THR A 949 25.90 -13.35 -2.08
CA THR A 949 26.30 -14.34 -1.08
C THR A 949 26.38 -13.65 0.28
N ASP A 950 25.57 -14.11 1.25
CA ASP A 950 25.58 -13.55 2.61
C ASP A 950 26.78 -14.04 3.41
N LEU A 951 27.65 -13.11 3.82
CA LEU A 951 28.88 -13.36 4.57
C LEU A 951 28.78 -12.88 6.02
N THR A 952 27.58 -12.49 6.47
CA THR A 952 27.38 -11.79 7.75
C THR A 952 27.85 -12.66 8.92
N LYS A 953 27.38 -13.91 9.02
CA LYS A 953 27.74 -14.80 10.13
C LYS A 953 29.19 -15.24 10.06
N ASP A 954 29.74 -15.40 8.85
CA ASP A 954 31.11 -15.87 8.66
C ASP A 954 32.16 -14.79 8.99
N LEU A 955 31.87 -13.53 8.66
CA LEU A 955 32.82 -12.44 8.81
C LEU A 955 32.53 -11.51 9.99
N LEU A 956 31.26 -11.20 10.26
CA LEU A 956 30.84 -10.34 11.37
C LEU A 956 30.50 -11.11 12.65
N VAL A 957 30.46 -12.45 12.60
CA VAL A 957 30.13 -13.38 13.70
C VAL A 957 28.65 -13.34 14.12
N GLU A 958 28.09 -12.15 14.27
CA GLU A 958 26.71 -11.91 14.71
C GLU A 958 26.01 -10.91 13.79
N ALA A 959 24.75 -11.19 13.48
CA ALA A 959 23.92 -10.35 12.61
C ALA A 959 23.00 -9.42 13.43
N SER A 960 22.69 -9.77 14.67
CA SER A 960 21.80 -9.08 15.62
C SER A 960 21.95 -9.71 17.00
N GLY A 961 21.39 -9.08 18.04
CA GLY A 961 21.43 -9.64 19.41
C GLY A 961 22.86 -9.73 19.93
N PHE A 962 23.58 -8.62 19.81
CA PHE A 962 25.03 -8.58 19.95
C PHE A 962 25.47 -9.00 21.36
N THR A 963 26.50 -9.85 21.42
CA THR A 963 26.91 -10.48 22.67
C THR A 963 27.70 -9.50 23.54
N PRO A 964 27.29 -9.23 24.80
CA PRO A 964 28.08 -8.40 25.70
C PRO A 964 29.34 -9.15 26.20
N VAL A 965 30.37 -8.41 26.60
CA VAL A 965 31.57 -8.98 27.26
C VAL A 965 31.23 -9.53 28.66
N GLY A 966 30.33 -8.85 29.38
CA GLY A 966 29.86 -9.22 30.72
C GLY A 966 28.63 -10.14 30.75
N PRO A 967 28.04 -10.37 31.94
CA PRO A 967 26.91 -11.30 32.12
C PRO A 967 25.58 -10.83 31.49
N GLY A 968 25.52 -9.63 30.90
CA GLY A 968 24.40 -9.18 30.06
C GLY A 968 23.13 -8.77 30.82
N THR A 969 23.27 -8.24 32.04
CA THR A 969 22.11 -7.90 32.90
C THR A 969 21.79 -6.41 32.95
N THR A 970 22.63 -5.55 32.35
CA THR A 970 22.47 -4.10 32.37
C THR A 970 22.04 -3.57 30.99
N ARG A 971 21.51 -2.36 30.93
CA ARG A 971 21.08 -1.75 29.65
C ARG A 971 22.27 -1.51 28.72
N PHE A 972 23.39 -1.02 29.23
CA PHE A 972 24.56 -0.66 28.43
C PHE A 972 25.80 -1.49 28.75
N GLU A 973 26.43 -2.05 27.72
CA GLU A 973 27.61 -2.92 27.83
C GLU A 973 28.60 -2.71 26.67
N ALA A 974 29.75 -3.39 26.73
CA ALA A 974 30.69 -3.50 25.62
C ALA A 974 30.43 -4.75 24.77
N PRO A 975 30.51 -4.68 23.43
CA PRO A 975 30.33 -5.83 22.56
C PRO A 975 31.55 -6.76 22.59
N LYS A 976 31.32 -8.07 22.55
CA LYS A 976 32.36 -9.10 22.62
C LYS A 976 33.19 -9.23 21.34
N TYR A 977 32.55 -9.06 20.19
CA TYR A 977 33.17 -9.32 18.88
C TYR A 977 33.52 -8.07 18.09
N TRP A 978 33.11 -6.89 18.58
CA TRP A 978 33.32 -5.60 17.94
C TRP A 978 34.30 -4.74 18.74
N THR A 979 35.15 -4.00 18.03
CA THR A 979 36.07 -3.05 18.65
C THR A 979 35.36 -1.72 18.86
N VAL A 980 35.41 -1.19 20.08
CA VAL A 980 34.89 0.13 20.43
C VAL A 980 36.03 1.01 20.89
N GLU A 981 36.19 2.17 20.26
CA GLU A 981 37.24 3.14 20.56
C GLU A 981 36.66 4.53 20.81
N ASN A 982 37.29 5.26 21.73
CA ASN A 982 36.96 6.64 22.10
C ASN A 982 35.53 6.88 22.64
N PHE A 983 34.80 5.82 23.01
CA PHE A 983 33.44 5.92 23.52
C PHE A 983 33.25 5.03 24.75
N ARG A 984 33.21 5.66 25.94
CA ARG A 984 32.94 4.97 27.21
C ARG A 984 32.34 5.94 28.23
N ILE A 985 31.02 5.87 28.43
CA ILE A 985 30.27 6.81 29.29
C ILE A 985 29.56 6.04 30.42
N PRO A 986 30.12 6.06 31.65
CA PRO A 986 29.46 5.46 32.82
C PRO A 986 28.15 6.17 33.16
N GLN A 987 27.10 5.41 33.43
CA GLN A 987 25.80 5.94 33.84
C GLN A 987 25.62 5.90 35.37
N THR A 988 24.91 6.88 35.91
CA THR A 988 24.73 7.08 37.36
C THR A 988 23.47 6.41 37.92
N ASP A 989 22.61 5.87 37.06
CA ASP A 989 21.29 5.31 37.38
C ASP A 989 21.29 3.77 37.43
N GLY A 990 22.48 3.15 37.42
CA GLY A 990 22.62 1.69 37.45
C GLY A 990 22.39 0.99 36.09
N THR A 991 22.19 1.75 35.01
CA THR A 991 21.95 1.18 33.67
C THR A 991 23.20 0.62 32.99
N GLY A 992 24.39 0.76 33.59
CA GLY A 992 25.66 0.23 33.06
C GLY A 992 26.58 1.30 32.49
N THR A 993 27.44 0.92 31.53
CA THR A 993 28.36 1.85 30.85
C THR A 993 28.10 1.81 29.36
N LYS A 994 27.78 2.97 28.75
CA LYS A 994 27.67 3.10 27.29
C LYS A 994 29.05 2.83 26.68
N ALA A 995 29.23 1.63 26.12
CA ALA A 995 30.49 1.16 25.57
C ALA A 995 30.27 0.33 24.29
N GLY A 996 29.21 0.63 23.55
CA GLY A 996 28.94 0.05 22.23
C GLY A 996 27.66 -0.79 22.12
N LEU A 997 27.00 -1.13 23.24
CA LEU A 997 25.72 -1.86 23.24
C LEU A 997 24.62 -1.14 24.03
N ASP A 998 23.38 -1.28 23.58
CA ASP A 998 22.14 -0.90 24.28
C ASP A 998 21.09 -2.03 24.20
N ASN A 999 20.53 -2.44 25.34
CA ASN A 999 19.46 -3.44 25.50
C ASN A 999 18.06 -2.83 25.75
N TYR A 1000 17.84 -1.58 25.34
CA TYR A 1000 16.56 -0.88 25.55
C TYR A 1000 15.33 -1.65 25.03
N THR A 1001 15.46 -2.37 23.92
CA THR A 1001 14.35 -3.08 23.25
C THR A 1001 14.25 -4.57 23.63
N GLY A 1002 14.95 -5.01 24.68
CA GLY A 1002 14.99 -6.42 25.11
C GLY A 1002 15.97 -7.30 24.33
N SER A 1003 16.71 -6.73 23.38
CA SER A 1003 17.89 -7.33 22.75
C SER A 1003 18.99 -6.29 22.57
N TYR A 1004 20.24 -6.69 22.76
CA TYR A 1004 21.39 -5.80 22.53
C TYR A 1004 21.52 -5.40 21.05
N SER A 1005 21.68 -4.09 20.84
CA SER A 1005 21.96 -3.45 19.55
C SER A 1005 23.30 -2.70 19.62
N LEU A 1006 24.03 -2.59 18.50
CA LEU A 1006 25.22 -1.75 18.46
C LEU A 1006 24.80 -0.28 18.57
N MET A 1007 25.44 0.48 19.46
CA MET A 1007 25.01 1.84 19.78
C MET A 1007 26.20 2.77 20.05
N MET A 1008 26.14 3.97 19.46
CA MET A 1008 26.87 5.14 19.96
C MET A 1008 25.92 6.32 20.07
N GLY A 1009 26.08 7.11 21.13
CA GLY A 1009 25.24 8.29 21.34
C GLY A 1009 25.36 8.95 22.70
N LEU A 1010 24.82 10.15 22.78
CA LEU A 1010 24.79 11.05 23.91
C LEU A 1010 23.34 11.32 24.33
N TRP A 1011 23.15 11.46 25.64
CA TRP A 1011 21.90 11.93 26.25
C TRP A 1011 22.22 12.83 27.44
N ASN A 1012 22.63 14.07 27.15
CA ASN A 1012 23.10 15.06 28.12
C ASN A 1012 24.26 14.55 29.00
N ASP A 1013 25.10 13.67 28.44
CA ASP A 1013 26.16 12.97 29.17
C ASP A 1013 27.53 13.00 28.51
N ARG A 1014 27.73 13.93 27.55
CA ARG A 1014 28.98 14.14 26.82
C ARG A 1014 30.21 14.26 27.71
N ALA A 1015 30.10 15.04 28.79
CA ALA A 1015 31.19 15.31 29.71
C ALA A 1015 31.63 14.09 30.54
N ARG A 1016 30.85 13.00 30.54
CA ARG A 1016 31.16 11.76 31.29
C ARG A 1016 31.97 10.74 30.49
N ASN A 1017 32.39 11.05 29.27
CA ASN A 1017 33.26 10.16 28.52
C ASN A 1017 34.60 9.96 29.23
N THR A 1018 35.02 8.70 29.36
CA THR A 1018 36.22 8.32 30.14
C THR A 1018 37.36 7.79 29.28
N VAL A 1019 37.16 7.65 27.96
CA VAL A 1019 38.19 7.11 27.06
C VAL A 1019 38.29 7.94 25.78
N GLY A 1020 39.50 8.39 25.44
CA GLY A 1020 39.78 9.05 24.18
C GLY A 1020 38.95 10.30 23.88
N SER A 1021 38.91 10.69 22.61
CA SER A 1021 38.15 11.86 22.13
C SER A 1021 36.87 11.45 21.44
N LEU A 1022 35.74 12.01 21.88
CA LEU A 1022 34.44 11.82 21.24
C LEU A 1022 34.37 12.32 19.77
N ALA A 1023 35.38 13.05 19.30
CA ALA A 1023 35.48 13.46 17.89
C ALA A 1023 35.68 12.27 16.93
N ASP A 1024 36.09 11.13 17.49
CA ASP A 1024 36.57 9.96 16.78
C ASP A 1024 35.97 8.66 17.36
N ALA A 1025 34.77 8.75 17.95
CA ALA A 1025 34.03 7.63 18.51
C ALA A 1025 33.66 6.63 17.41
N ARG A 1026 33.98 5.35 17.61
CA ARG A 1026 33.79 4.32 16.58
C ARG A 1026 33.52 2.92 17.14
N ILE A 1027 32.77 2.15 16.35
CA ILE A 1027 32.53 0.71 16.54
C ILE A 1027 32.83 0.01 15.21
N TYR A 1028 33.77 -0.93 15.17
CA TYR A 1028 34.17 -1.57 13.91
C TYR A 1028 34.67 -3.00 14.06
N ARG A 1029 34.78 -3.68 12.92
CA ARG A 1029 35.42 -4.99 12.72
C ARG A 1029 36.57 -4.84 11.73
N THR A 1030 37.70 -5.46 12.02
CA THR A 1030 38.80 -5.61 11.05
C THR A 1030 38.63 -6.92 10.30
N LEU A 1031 38.49 -6.85 8.97
CA LEU A 1031 38.26 -7.99 8.09
C LEU A 1031 39.33 -8.06 7.01
N THR A 1032 39.65 -9.26 6.54
CA THR A 1032 40.46 -9.46 5.32
C THR A 1032 39.56 -10.01 4.24
N LEU A 1033 39.30 -9.20 3.21
CA LEU A 1033 38.40 -9.53 2.11
C LEU A 1033 39.19 -9.72 0.82
N PRO A 1034 38.92 -10.76 0.01
CA PRO A 1034 39.54 -10.91 -1.30
C PRO A 1034 39.08 -9.83 -2.28
N ARG A 1035 39.74 -9.75 -3.44
CA ARG A 1035 39.27 -8.93 -4.58
C ARG A 1035 37.81 -9.26 -4.90
N GLY A 1036 36.95 -8.25 -5.01
CA GLY A 1036 35.53 -8.41 -5.27
C GLY A 1036 34.71 -7.17 -4.91
N SER A 1037 33.39 -7.27 -5.10
CA SER A 1037 32.42 -6.24 -4.74
C SER A 1037 31.62 -6.66 -3.51
N TYR A 1038 31.42 -5.73 -2.59
CA TYR A 1038 30.83 -5.99 -1.29
C TYR A 1038 29.82 -4.92 -0.91
N TYR A 1039 28.89 -5.32 -0.05
CA TYR A 1039 27.98 -4.43 0.66
C TYR A 1039 28.08 -4.64 2.16
N PHE A 1040 28.17 -3.55 2.91
CA PHE A 1040 28.06 -3.55 4.37
C PHE A 1040 27.00 -2.53 4.81
N GLY A 1041 26.05 -2.95 5.65
CA GLY A 1041 24.99 -2.06 6.13
C GLY A 1041 24.31 -2.50 7.42
N ALA A 1042 23.39 -1.68 7.92
CA ALA A 1042 22.63 -1.93 9.14
C ALA A 1042 21.18 -1.42 9.11
N THR A 1043 20.31 -2.03 9.93
CA THR A 1043 18.95 -1.55 10.20
C THR A 1043 18.94 -0.72 11.49
N PHE A 1044 18.18 0.38 11.52
CA PHE A 1044 18.16 1.31 12.65
C PHE A 1044 16.80 1.36 13.36
N ASP A 1045 16.81 1.38 14.70
CA ASP A 1045 15.60 1.41 15.57
C ASP A 1045 15.28 2.83 16.11
N ASP A 1046 16.24 3.75 16.14
CA ASP A 1046 16.04 5.15 16.57
C ASP A 1046 17.13 6.02 15.93
N THR A 1047 16.79 7.26 15.56
CA THR A 1047 17.59 8.07 14.63
C THR A 1047 17.72 9.52 15.08
N TRP A 1048 18.13 9.75 16.32
CA TRP A 1048 18.74 11.03 16.70
C TRP A 1048 20.16 11.10 16.10
N LEU A 1049 20.28 10.88 14.78
CA LEU A 1049 21.55 10.52 14.15
C LEU A 1049 22.60 11.61 14.38
N PRO A 1050 23.86 11.22 14.65
CA PRO A 1050 24.92 12.20 14.81
C PRO A 1050 25.04 13.10 13.58
N VAL A 1051 25.23 14.40 13.80
CA VAL A 1051 25.35 15.41 12.72
C VAL A 1051 26.53 15.11 11.79
N ARG A 1052 27.55 14.39 12.28
CA ARG A 1052 28.67 13.85 11.49
C ARG A 1052 28.92 12.39 11.86
N GLY A 1053 28.09 11.49 11.35
CA GLY A 1053 28.21 10.04 11.52
C GLY A 1053 28.32 9.31 10.18
N TYR A 1054 29.14 8.26 10.12
CA TYR A 1054 29.38 7.49 8.91
C TYR A 1054 29.31 5.98 9.16
N ILE A 1055 28.67 5.27 8.24
CA ILE A 1055 28.98 3.86 7.96
C ILE A 1055 30.22 3.86 7.05
N PHE A 1056 31.26 3.11 7.36
CA PHE A 1056 32.53 3.23 6.62
C PHE A 1056 33.25 1.91 6.37
N ALA A 1057 34.12 1.93 5.36
CA ALA A 1057 35.15 0.96 5.07
C ALA A 1057 36.49 1.69 4.90
N SER A 1058 37.57 1.35 5.62
CA SER A 1058 38.88 2.05 5.49
C SER A 1058 40.09 1.16 5.77
N ARG A 1059 41.24 1.51 5.16
CA ARG A 1059 42.53 0.88 5.49
C ARG A 1059 43.05 1.47 6.81
N GLY A 1060 42.68 0.85 7.93
CA GLY A 1060 43.02 1.31 9.28
C GLY A 1060 42.11 2.40 9.84
N THR A 1061 42.49 2.99 10.96
CA THR A 1061 41.74 4.03 11.67
C THR A 1061 42.01 5.41 11.07
N LEU A 1062 40.95 6.16 10.78
CA LEU A 1062 40.99 7.54 10.28
C LEU A 1062 40.36 8.50 11.29
N PRO A 1063 40.78 9.77 11.35
CA PRO A 1063 39.99 10.83 11.99
C PRO A 1063 38.65 11.03 11.27
N THR A 1064 37.57 11.32 11.99
CA THR A 1064 36.23 11.51 11.41
C THR A 1064 36.22 12.65 10.38
N ALA A 1065 37.03 13.70 10.61
CA ALA A 1065 37.19 14.82 9.69
C ALA A 1065 37.83 14.43 8.33
N ASP A 1066 38.47 13.26 8.24
CA ASP A 1066 39.12 12.75 7.04
C ASP A 1066 38.35 11.62 6.35
N MET A 1067 37.22 11.18 6.92
CA MET A 1067 36.47 10.01 6.44
C MET A 1067 36.03 10.17 4.98
N GLU A 1068 35.51 11.34 4.62
CA GLU A 1068 35.05 11.62 3.25
C GLU A 1068 36.17 11.62 2.21
N ARG A 1069 37.43 11.80 2.63
CA ARG A 1069 38.59 11.93 1.73
C ARG A 1069 39.43 10.65 1.65
N LYS A 1070 39.57 9.91 2.75
CA LYS A 1070 40.57 8.84 2.88
C LYS A 1070 39.99 7.43 3.08
N SER A 1071 38.68 7.28 3.22
CA SER A 1071 38.05 5.95 3.31
C SER A 1071 38.13 5.17 1.98
N ILE A 1072 37.74 3.90 1.99
CA ILE A 1072 37.47 3.14 0.76
C ILE A 1072 36.04 3.43 0.28
N ALA A 1073 35.11 3.53 1.23
CA ALA A 1073 33.73 3.93 1.04
C ALA A 1073 33.16 4.47 2.35
N HIS A 1074 32.21 5.39 2.25
CA HIS A 1074 31.50 5.95 3.38
C HIS A 1074 30.07 6.30 3.01
N TYR A 1075 29.14 6.15 3.96
CA TYR A 1075 27.75 6.56 3.81
C TYR A 1075 27.33 7.39 5.02
N ASP A 1076 26.74 8.55 4.77
CA ASP A 1076 26.27 9.46 5.80
C ASP A 1076 25.12 8.82 6.57
N MET A 1077 25.31 8.68 7.88
CA MET A 1077 24.29 8.10 8.76
C MET A 1077 23.06 8.99 8.83
N GLY A 1078 23.18 10.31 8.63
CA GLY A 1078 22.05 11.25 8.53
C GLY A 1078 21.07 10.91 7.40
N ALA A 1079 21.50 10.13 6.41
CA ALA A 1079 20.66 9.67 5.29
C ALA A 1079 19.99 8.30 5.53
N CYS A 1080 20.15 7.69 6.71
CA CYS A 1080 19.56 6.39 7.03
C CYS A 1080 18.09 6.49 7.45
N THR A 1081 17.28 5.48 7.07
CA THR A 1081 15.85 5.39 7.39
C THR A 1081 15.55 4.43 8.56
N LYS A 1082 14.44 4.68 9.28
CA LYS A 1082 13.89 3.83 10.37
C LYS A 1082 12.76 2.90 9.87
N ASP A 1083 12.79 2.51 8.61
CA ASP A 1083 11.76 1.67 7.98
C ASP A 1083 12.08 0.17 8.09
N GLY A 1084 13.03 -0.21 8.96
CA GLY A 1084 13.48 -1.60 9.11
C GLY A 1084 14.38 -2.09 7.97
N THR A 1085 14.65 -1.26 6.96
CA THR A 1085 15.52 -1.62 5.84
C THR A 1085 17.00 -1.44 6.20
N PHE A 1086 17.88 -2.21 5.53
CA PHE A 1086 19.31 -2.01 5.68
C PHE A 1086 19.71 -0.70 5.00
N ASN A 1087 20.65 0.04 5.60
CA ASN A 1087 21.29 1.21 5.01
C ASN A 1087 22.81 1.00 5.08
N GLY A 1088 23.55 1.26 4.00
CA GLY A 1088 24.94 0.83 3.94
C GLY A 1088 25.75 1.31 2.74
N ILE A 1089 26.99 0.86 2.70
CA ILE A 1089 28.00 1.17 1.68
C ILE A 1089 28.17 0.03 0.69
N TYR A 1090 28.36 0.39 -0.58
CA TYR A 1090 28.88 -0.51 -1.62
C TYR A 1090 30.34 -0.16 -1.90
N PHE A 1091 31.18 -1.19 -2.00
CA PHE A 1091 32.60 -0.98 -2.29
C PHE A 1091 33.22 -2.14 -3.05
N ALA A 1092 34.08 -1.80 -4.00
CA ALA A 1092 34.91 -2.73 -4.74
C ALA A 1092 36.36 -2.72 -4.23
N LEU A 1093 36.94 -3.91 -4.15
CA LEU A 1093 38.34 -4.13 -3.81
C LEU A 1093 39.06 -4.73 -5.01
N ASN A 1094 40.17 -4.11 -5.42
CA ASN A 1094 40.95 -4.54 -6.58
C ASN A 1094 41.95 -5.66 -6.26
N GLU A 1095 42.19 -5.91 -4.97
CA GLU A 1095 43.11 -6.88 -4.41
C GLU A 1095 42.59 -7.35 -3.05
N THR A 1096 43.12 -8.46 -2.54
CA THR A 1096 42.85 -8.88 -1.16
C THR A 1096 43.31 -7.79 -0.20
N THR A 1097 42.39 -7.25 0.58
CA THR A 1097 42.62 -6.07 1.43
C THR A 1097 42.15 -6.35 2.86
N THR A 1098 42.99 -6.02 3.84
CA THR A 1098 42.58 -5.91 5.24
C THR A 1098 42.06 -4.50 5.50
N LEU A 1099 40.82 -4.39 6.00
CA LEU A 1099 40.16 -3.11 6.25
C LEU A 1099 39.27 -3.15 7.50
N ASN A 1100 38.98 -1.97 8.02
CA ASN A 1100 38.00 -1.76 9.09
C ASN A 1100 36.65 -1.43 8.46
N VAL A 1101 35.59 -2.10 8.92
CA VAL A 1101 34.19 -1.84 8.52
C VAL A 1101 33.35 -1.62 9.76
N GLY A 1102 32.53 -0.57 9.78
CA GLY A 1102 31.74 -0.23 10.95
C GLY A 1102 31.12 1.17 10.91
N PHE A 1103 30.96 1.74 12.10
CA PHE A 1103 30.33 3.04 12.35
C PHE A 1103 31.31 3.98 13.04
N GLN A 1104 31.37 5.24 12.63
CA GLN A 1104 32.21 6.25 13.25
C GLN A 1104 31.52 7.61 13.23
N CYS A 1105 31.60 8.37 14.32
CA CYS A 1105 30.99 9.68 14.42
C CYS A 1105 31.82 10.67 15.24
N ASP A 1106 31.57 11.96 14.99
CA ASP A 1106 32.03 13.07 15.82
C ASP A 1106 30.90 13.51 16.76
N LEU A 1107 30.94 13.01 17.99
CA LEU A 1107 29.98 13.33 19.05
C LEU A 1107 30.33 14.63 19.80
N THR A 1108 31.36 15.38 19.36
CA THR A 1108 31.65 16.72 19.90
C THR A 1108 30.85 17.81 19.21
N GLN A 1109 30.19 17.51 18.10
CA GLN A 1109 29.37 18.42 17.32
C GLN A 1109 27.88 18.08 17.49
N GLY A 1110 26.98 19.04 17.27
CA GLY A 1110 25.53 18.83 17.38
C GLY A 1110 24.98 18.79 18.81
N SER A 1111 23.71 18.40 18.94
CA SER A 1111 22.94 18.41 20.20
C SER A 1111 23.50 17.47 21.26
N GLU A 1112 23.16 17.74 22.53
CA GLU A 1112 23.42 16.83 23.65
C GLU A 1112 22.57 15.54 23.60
N GLN A 1113 21.59 15.48 22.71
CA GLN A 1113 20.80 14.29 22.40
C GLN A 1113 21.06 13.91 20.95
N GLN A 1114 21.91 12.92 20.76
CA GLN A 1114 22.18 12.31 19.46
C GLN A 1114 22.62 10.87 19.65
N GLU A 1115 21.99 9.91 18.98
CA GLU A 1115 22.32 8.50 19.05
C GLU A 1115 21.92 7.76 17.77
N PHE A 1116 22.60 6.65 17.53
CA PHE A 1116 22.09 5.63 16.63
C PHE A 1116 22.07 4.27 17.34
N ARG A 1117 21.13 3.43 16.93
CA ARG A 1117 21.04 2.02 17.38
C ARG A 1117 20.90 1.12 16.17
N ALA A 1118 21.98 0.41 15.84
CA ALA A 1118 22.02 -0.58 14.77
C ALA A 1118 21.59 -1.95 15.32
N LYS A 1119 20.35 -2.33 15.02
CA LYS A 1119 19.73 -3.58 15.51
C LYS A 1119 20.27 -4.81 14.78
N ARG A 1120 20.48 -4.67 13.48
CA ARG A 1120 21.00 -5.72 12.60
C ARG A 1120 22.11 -5.16 11.75
N VAL A 1121 23.13 -5.97 11.48
CA VAL A 1121 24.19 -5.69 10.51
C VAL A 1121 24.18 -6.76 9.43
N ARG A 1122 24.66 -6.40 8.24
CA ARG A 1122 24.77 -7.32 7.11
C ARG A 1122 26.03 -7.05 6.32
N MET A 1123 26.71 -8.13 5.92
CA MET A 1123 27.82 -8.13 4.97
C MET A 1123 27.51 -9.13 3.87
N VAL A 1124 27.46 -8.69 2.62
CA VAL A 1124 27.28 -9.59 1.48
C VAL A 1124 28.35 -9.35 0.42
N ARG A 1125 28.71 -10.41 -0.30
CA ARG A 1125 29.47 -10.34 -1.55
C ARG A 1125 28.49 -10.32 -2.71
N ILE A 1126 28.72 -9.41 -3.64
CA ILE A 1126 27.89 -9.26 -4.83
C ILE A 1126 28.53 -10.10 -5.93
N ASP A 1127 27.83 -11.15 -6.35
CA ASP A 1127 28.29 -12.03 -7.42
C ASP A 1127 27.81 -11.48 -8.77
N PRO A 1128 28.67 -11.44 -9.81
CA PRO A 1128 28.23 -11.00 -11.12
C PRO A 1128 27.08 -11.89 -11.61
N ALA A 1129 26.02 -11.28 -12.14
CA ALA A 1129 24.86 -12.00 -12.66
C ALA A 1129 25.29 -13.11 -13.64
N PRO A 1130 24.65 -14.29 -13.65
CA PRO A 1130 24.96 -15.35 -14.59
C PRO A 1130 24.54 -14.91 -16.00
N THR A 1131 25.43 -14.23 -16.70
CA THR A 1131 25.28 -13.95 -18.12
C THR A 1131 25.67 -15.21 -18.88
N ALA A 1132 24.72 -15.75 -19.64
CA ALA A 1132 25.02 -16.65 -20.73
C ALA A 1132 25.93 -15.91 -21.73
N ILE A 1133 27.09 -16.52 -22.00
CA ILE A 1133 28.08 -16.33 -23.07
C ILE A 1133 29.48 -16.04 -22.51
N SER A 1134 30.40 -16.94 -22.88
CA SER A 1134 31.75 -17.11 -22.36
C SER A 1134 32.81 -16.17 -22.97
N ARG A 1135 33.80 -15.79 -22.14
CA ARG A 1135 35.21 -15.34 -22.41
C ARG A 1135 35.47 -13.83 -22.65
N PRO A 1136 36.70 -13.31 -22.38
CA PRO A 1136 37.30 -13.10 -21.06
C PRO A 1136 37.75 -11.62 -20.90
N ALA A 1137 37.04 -10.81 -20.11
CA ALA A 1137 37.48 -9.44 -19.80
C ALA A 1137 38.52 -9.41 -18.65
N ALA A 1138 39.65 -10.08 -18.84
CA ALA A 1138 40.82 -9.97 -17.97
C ALA A 1138 41.82 -8.99 -18.58
N ALA A 1139 41.50 -7.68 -18.59
CA ALA A 1139 42.49 -6.64 -18.91
C ALA A 1139 42.16 -5.20 -18.48
N ALA A 1140 40.92 -4.84 -18.10
CA ALA A 1140 40.54 -3.42 -17.94
C ALA A 1140 40.54 -2.87 -16.49
N LEU A 1141 41.02 -3.62 -15.49
CA LEU A 1141 41.16 -3.11 -14.12
C LEU A 1141 42.63 -2.84 -13.82
N ARG A 1142 43.11 -1.65 -14.23
CA ARG A 1142 44.34 -1.07 -13.69
C ARG A 1142 44.01 0.00 -12.65
N ALA A 1143 44.87 0.04 -11.64
CA ALA A 1143 44.82 0.87 -10.45
C ALA A 1143 44.65 2.36 -10.78
N ALA A 1144 44.08 3.11 -9.83
CA ALA A 1144 43.89 4.55 -9.89
C ALA A 1144 45.16 5.28 -10.39
N GLU A 1145 45.10 5.80 -11.60
CA GLU A 1145 46.09 6.75 -12.12
C GLU A 1145 45.63 8.17 -11.74
N VAL A 1146 46.52 8.92 -11.09
CA VAL A 1146 46.31 10.34 -10.81
C VAL A 1146 46.78 11.11 -12.04
N TYR A 1147 45.84 11.74 -12.74
CA TYR A 1147 46.11 12.67 -13.83
C TYR A 1147 46.22 14.10 -13.28
N ASN A 1148 47.15 14.90 -13.80
CA ASN A 1148 47.14 16.34 -13.56
C ASN A 1148 46.21 17.05 -14.58
N LEU A 1149 46.03 18.36 -14.40
CA LEU A 1149 45.08 19.22 -15.14
C LEU A 1149 45.27 19.28 -16.67
N SER A 1150 46.28 18.61 -17.24
CA SER A 1150 46.48 18.46 -18.69
C SER A 1150 46.29 17.04 -19.22
N GLY A 1151 45.87 16.08 -18.40
CA GLY A 1151 45.53 14.71 -18.84
C GLY A 1151 46.72 13.75 -18.99
N GLN A 1152 47.89 14.04 -18.38
CA GLN A 1152 49.01 13.09 -18.35
C GLN A 1152 49.11 12.32 -17.01
N ALA A 1153 49.40 11.01 -17.10
CA ALA A 1153 49.52 10.11 -15.95
C ALA A 1153 50.87 10.30 -15.22
N VAL A 1154 50.85 10.49 -13.90
CA VAL A 1154 52.07 10.68 -13.09
C VAL A 1154 52.39 9.39 -12.31
N GLY A 1155 53.39 8.63 -12.77
CA GLY A 1155 53.88 7.42 -12.09
C GLY A 1155 54.89 7.71 -10.97
N ARG A 1156 54.76 7.03 -9.81
CA ARG A 1156 55.71 7.12 -8.69
C ARG A 1156 57.04 6.41 -9.02
N ASN A 1157 58.16 7.13 -9.00
CA ASN A 1157 59.45 6.59 -8.52
C ASN A 1157 60.46 7.69 -8.17
N HIS A 1158 61.03 7.60 -6.97
CA HIS A 1158 62.21 8.38 -6.54
C HIS A 1158 63.50 7.67 -6.98
N SER A 1159 64.41 8.35 -7.68
CA SER A 1159 65.85 8.44 -7.35
C SER A 1159 66.71 8.99 -8.50
N LYS A 1160 67.77 9.72 -8.10
CA LYS A 1160 69.01 10.08 -8.81
C LYS A 1160 69.03 11.21 -9.89
N LEU A 1161 69.56 12.34 -9.41
CA LEU A 1161 70.80 13.00 -9.85
C LEU A 1161 70.86 13.78 -11.20
N THR A 1162 71.03 15.10 -11.00
CA THR A 1162 72.13 15.98 -11.50
C THR A 1162 72.13 16.67 -12.88
N LYS A 1163 72.29 18.01 -12.76
CA LYS A 1163 73.28 18.93 -13.39
C LYS A 1163 73.16 19.35 -14.86
N GLY A 1164 73.20 20.67 -15.04
CA GLY A 1164 73.56 21.41 -16.28
C GLY A 1164 72.76 22.72 -16.38
N VAL A 1165 73.05 23.76 -15.59
CA VAL A 1165 73.93 24.94 -15.85
C VAL A 1165 73.37 25.98 -16.85
N TYR A 1166 73.58 27.24 -16.47
CA TYR A 1166 72.78 28.46 -16.65
C TYR A 1166 73.29 29.45 -17.74
N VAL A 1167 72.60 30.61 -17.81
CA VAL A 1167 73.07 32.02 -18.01
C VAL A 1167 72.67 32.62 -19.38
N THR A 1168 71.59 33.38 -19.58
CA THR A 1168 71.13 34.75 -19.18
C THR A 1168 71.60 35.94 -20.06
N HIS A 1169 70.64 36.54 -20.78
CA HIS A 1169 70.40 38.00 -20.86
C HIS A 1169 69.04 38.31 -21.53
N GLY A 1170 68.21 39.15 -20.90
CA GLY A 1170 66.86 39.53 -21.39
C GLY A 1170 65.77 38.60 -20.85
N LYS A 1171 65.13 39.00 -19.74
CA LYS A 1171 64.29 38.14 -18.86
C LYS A 1171 63.14 37.46 -19.61
N LYS A 1172 63.38 36.21 -20.04
CA LYS A 1172 62.49 35.35 -20.81
C LYS A 1172 62.16 34.09 -20.01
N VAL A 1173 60.91 33.65 -20.21
CA VAL A 1173 60.46 32.26 -20.39
C VAL A 1173 60.39 31.36 -19.14
N VAL A 1174 59.15 30.98 -18.83
CA VAL A 1174 58.82 29.66 -18.27
C VAL A 1174 58.24 28.85 -19.44
N VAL A 1175 58.88 27.73 -19.79
CA VAL A 1175 58.34 26.69 -20.70
C VAL A 1175 57.62 25.65 -19.83
N TRP A 1176 56.59 25.03 -20.42
CA TRP A 1176 55.83 23.89 -19.90
C TRP A 1176 56.68 22.76 -19.31
#